data_AF-A0A8T1VHS1-F1
#
_entry.id   AF-A0A8T1VHS1-F1
#
_cell.length_a   1.000
_cell.length_b   1.000
_cell.length_c   1.000
_cell.angle_alpha   90.00
_cell.angle_beta   90.00
_cell.angle_gamma   90.00
#
_symmetry.space_group_name_H-M   'P 1'
#
loop_
_entity.id
_entity.type
_entity.pdbx_description
1 polymer ?
#
loop_
_entity_poly.entity_id
_entity_poly.type
_entity_poly.pdbx_seq_one_letter_code
_entity_poly.pdbx_strand_id
1 'polypeptide(L)'
;MSATGRGALRIVSLLPSATENLCALLDVCRARRAASGCSDPLPELVGRSHECDYPTDASIQQLPVLTAARTAFTSSADTHKQVREALSSAESLYHLDTAQLAALRPDVIVTQSSCKVCSIDLNSVQTAVNNADNSRDRQLEELAKAPAASTETEVCGFSGLNSRSLTRIVTTNPTSLVDAVVTQFKQLGEALAVKEDGDAMAREHEEKLKKLMAEADTFVKTNGGQKPRVLMVEWLDPLFLGTKGWMREIVEAAGGQVVETLDGGTAEEVDVVIVALCGLSMDKAEQELLGGRVGSWWQVLLDRSSGGRPPPVYIVDGTSMFTRPTRRLLVALEWLVHVLHEPDSIWLQRFEFPYKMFDTTTVPTEPTITEDQSPEMLEIEELHRLACENKQAMYTDPATGYSVMTAYILKERQVCCGNGCRHCPYGHANVKDPSRRKNKLAGDVFLKPRRRSKGTAKDAPGGRLLWPDEVEDTGAGCDGSRDLVVVFWSGGKDSFLALSFLYEAYAAEQKPMPKVVLFTTIDPDTNVVPIQNISAQTIAAQAEALELPLCLVAVGLGDAYTSAVSSALHLIPEQMRSKKKSGKLSEDNGAPLSVTAVVFGDLHLEDIRAWREQTFGHDFHLRFPVWQKDYKSELLPALDRLCTKTGATISFSNVDTDRLGSDIEWRVGQKYDWKQIQKLNEAAAADTIQVDLMGECGEFHTCVKFPGMA
;
A
#
# COMPACT_ATOMS: atom_id res chain seq x y z
N MET A 1 -39.02 1.18 -44.36
CA MET A 1 -38.24 2.05 -43.45
C MET A 1 -37.51 1.12 -42.48
N SER A 2 -36.22 0.92 -42.68
CA SER A 2 -35.43 -0.07 -41.93
C SER A 2 -35.14 0.43 -40.52
N ALA A 3 -35.36 -0.43 -39.53
CA ALA A 3 -34.88 -0.26 -38.17
C ALA A 3 -33.37 0.00 -38.20
N THR A 4 -32.94 1.14 -37.66
CA THR A 4 -31.53 1.39 -37.37
C THR A 4 -31.13 0.45 -36.23
N GLY A 5 -30.63 -0.73 -36.59
CA GLY A 5 -30.17 -1.74 -35.64
C GLY A 5 -29.03 -1.20 -34.77
N ARG A 6 -29.31 -0.92 -33.50
CA ARG A 6 -28.25 -0.80 -32.49
C ARG A 6 -27.74 -2.22 -32.25
N GLY A 7 -26.45 -2.46 -32.48
CA GLY A 7 -25.80 -3.73 -32.13
C GLY A 7 -25.82 -3.97 -30.61
N ALA A 8 -25.46 -5.19 -30.20
CA ALA A 8 -25.25 -5.53 -28.80
C ALA A 8 -24.27 -4.56 -28.14
N LEU A 9 -24.56 -4.15 -26.89
CA LEU A 9 -23.63 -3.37 -26.08
C LEU A 9 -22.36 -4.19 -25.80
N ARG A 10 -21.19 -3.61 -26.09
CA ARG A 10 -19.89 -4.23 -25.88
C ARG A 10 -19.35 -3.85 -24.51
N ILE A 11 -19.13 -4.83 -23.65
CA ILE A 11 -18.74 -4.62 -22.25
C ILE A 11 -17.30 -5.09 -22.03
N VAL A 12 -16.49 -4.25 -21.43
CA VAL A 12 -15.23 -4.67 -20.80
C VAL A 12 -15.44 -4.68 -19.28
N SER A 13 -15.07 -5.78 -18.62
CA SER A 13 -15.16 -5.90 -17.17
C SER A 13 -13.77 -6.04 -16.56
N LEU A 14 -13.31 -5.03 -15.84
CA LEU A 14 -11.99 -4.97 -15.23
C LEU A 14 -12.00 -5.41 -13.75
N LEU A 15 -13.07 -6.05 -13.30
CA LEU A 15 -13.26 -6.46 -11.92
C LEU A 15 -13.85 -7.88 -11.83
N PRO A 16 -13.25 -8.82 -11.06
CA PRO A 16 -13.75 -10.19 -10.99
C PRO A 16 -15.18 -10.31 -10.48
N SER A 17 -15.52 -9.62 -9.39
CA SER A 17 -16.87 -9.64 -8.81
C SER A 17 -17.93 -9.06 -9.77
N ALA A 18 -17.61 -7.97 -10.47
CA ALA A 18 -18.50 -7.45 -11.50
C ALA A 18 -18.68 -8.43 -12.65
N THR A 19 -17.62 -9.10 -13.11
CA THR A 19 -17.68 -10.08 -14.20
C THR A 19 -18.63 -11.23 -13.86
N GLU A 20 -18.53 -11.75 -12.64
CA GLU A 20 -19.45 -12.78 -12.17
C GLU A 20 -20.89 -12.30 -12.13
N ASN A 21 -21.15 -11.12 -11.54
CA ASN A 21 -22.50 -10.56 -11.45
C ASN A 21 -23.08 -10.23 -12.83
N LEU A 22 -22.24 -9.79 -13.78
CA LEU A 22 -22.61 -9.58 -15.19
C LEU A 22 -23.03 -10.89 -15.84
N CYS A 23 -22.26 -11.97 -15.70
CA CYS A 23 -22.60 -13.28 -16.27
C CYS A 23 -23.91 -13.80 -15.70
N ALA A 24 -24.05 -13.73 -14.37
CA ALA A 24 -25.26 -14.10 -13.64
C ALA A 24 -26.50 -13.37 -14.20
N LEU A 25 -26.40 -12.06 -14.41
CA LEU A 25 -27.48 -11.25 -14.95
C LEU A 25 -27.79 -11.62 -16.41
N LEU A 26 -26.75 -11.77 -17.25
CA LEU A 26 -26.94 -12.12 -18.65
C LEU A 26 -27.55 -13.51 -18.84
N ASP A 27 -27.26 -14.48 -17.97
CA ASP A 27 -27.88 -15.81 -18.02
C ASP A 27 -29.39 -15.75 -17.73
N VAL A 28 -29.80 -14.95 -16.75
CA VAL A 28 -31.22 -14.69 -16.46
C VAL A 28 -31.89 -14.01 -17.66
N CYS A 29 -31.24 -13.01 -18.25
CA CYS A 29 -31.74 -12.33 -19.45
C CYS A 29 -31.90 -13.31 -20.63
N ARG A 30 -30.92 -14.20 -20.86
CA ARG A 30 -30.96 -15.24 -21.91
C ARG A 30 -32.13 -16.19 -21.70
N ALA A 31 -32.30 -16.71 -20.48
CA ALA A 31 -33.38 -17.64 -20.15
C ALA A 31 -34.77 -16.99 -20.33
N ARG A 32 -34.95 -15.74 -19.86
CA ARG A 32 -36.22 -15.01 -20.02
C ARG A 32 -36.53 -14.69 -21.48
N ARG A 33 -35.53 -14.27 -22.27
CA ARG A 33 -35.72 -13.99 -23.71
C ARG A 33 -36.05 -15.25 -24.50
N ALA A 34 -35.42 -16.39 -24.16
CA ALA A 34 -35.75 -17.68 -24.76
C ALA A 34 -37.22 -18.07 -24.47
N ALA A 35 -37.74 -17.75 -23.28
CA ALA A 35 -39.14 -18.00 -22.93
C ALA A 35 -40.13 -17.01 -23.60
N SER A 36 -39.71 -15.76 -23.86
CA SER A 36 -40.58 -14.73 -24.44
C SER A 36 -40.51 -14.60 -25.96
N GLY A 37 -39.55 -15.25 -26.62
CA GLY A 37 -39.33 -15.14 -28.07
C GLY A 37 -38.75 -13.79 -28.53
N CYS A 38 -38.21 -12.99 -27.60
CA CYS A 38 -37.61 -11.70 -27.92
C CYS A 38 -36.27 -11.85 -28.65
N SER A 39 -36.09 -11.13 -29.76
CA SER A 39 -34.90 -11.19 -30.62
C SER A 39 -33.93 -10.01 -30.44
N ASP A 40 -34.19 -9.14 -29.45
CA ASP A 40 -33.30 -8.01 -29.18
C ASP A 40 -31.90 -8.52 -28.80
N PRO A 41 -30.83 -7.84 -29.27
CA PRO A 41 -29.47 -8.21 -28.92
C PRO A 41 -29.23 -8.06 -27.42
N LEU A 42 -28.53 -9.02 -26.82
CA LEU A 42 -28.08 -8.95 -25.43
C LEU A 42 -26.71 -8.26 -25.36
N PRO A 43 -26.38 -7.58 -24.25
CA PRO A 43 -25.02 -7.12 -24.01
C PRO A 43 -24.03 -8.29 -24.03
N GLU A 44 -22.82 -8.02 -24.52
CA GLU A 44 -21.76 -9.02 -24.72
C GLU A 44 -20.47 -8.56 -24.02
N LEU A 45 -19.85 -9.45 -23.24
CA LEU A 45 -18.50 -9.20 -22.74
C LEU A 45 -17.50 -9.41 -23.88
N VAL A 46 -16.61 -8.43 -24.06
CA VAL A 46 -15.60 -8.43 -25.14
C VAL A 46 -14.16 -8.36 -24.60
N GLY A 47 -13.99 -8.16 -23.29
CA GLY A 47 -12.67 -8.16 -22.64
C GLY A 47 -12.80 -8.20 -21.11
N ARG A 48 -11.75 -8.71 -20.45
CA ARG A 48 -11.74 -8.99 -19.01
C ARG A 48 -10.41 -8.61 -18.34
N SER A 49 -10.38 -8.53 -17.01
CA SER A 49 -9.12 -8.53 -16.24
C SER A 49 -8.53 -9.95 -16.14
N HIS A 50 -7.24 -10.08 -15.80
CA HIS A 50 -6.60 -11.40 -15.60
C HIS A 50 -7.22 -12.22 -14.47
N GLU A 51 -7.79 -11.57 -13.45
CA GLU A 51 -8.42 -12.25 -12.31
C GLU A 51 -9.91 -12.55 -12.52
N CYS A 52 -10.49 -12.10 -13.63
CA CYS A 52 -11.86 -12.42 -14.00
C CYS A 52 -11.93 -13.86 -14.52
N ASP A 53 -11.82 -14.84 -13.62
CA ASP A 53 -11.66 -16.26 -13.91
C ASP A 53 -12.94 -17.08 -13.78
N TYR A 54 -14.05 -16.43 -13.41
CA TYR A 54 -15.33 -17.06 -13.14
C TYR A 54 -16.49 -16.38 -13.90
N PRO A 55 -17.45 -17.13 -14.48
CA PRO A 55 -17.53 -18.60 -14.55
C PRO A 55 -16.35 -19.24 -15.30
N THR A 56 -16.06 -20.51 -15.00
CA THR A 56 -14.87 -21.21 -15.54
C THR A 56 -15.03 -21.72 -16.98
N ASP A 57 -16.18 -21.44 -17.60
CA ASP A 57 -16.47 -21.87 -18.95
C ASP A 57 -15.85 -20.95 -20.03
N ALA A 58 -16.00 -21.38 -21.29
CA ALA A 58 -15.42 -20.71 -22.45
C ALA A 58 -15.90 -19.26 -22.65
N SER A 59 -17.06 -18.88 -22.11
CA SER A 59 -17.61 -17.53 -22.25
C SER A 59 -16.75 -16.45 -21.59
N ILE A 60 -15.93 -16.84 -20.60
CA ILE A 60 -14.97 -15.95 -19.94
C ILE A 60 -13.54 -16.27 -20.37
N GLN A 61 -13.16 -17.55 -20.40
CA GLN A 61 -11.75 -17.93 -20.58
C GLN A 61 -11.18 -17.55 -21.95
N GLN A 62 -12.02 -17.42 -22.98
CA GLN A 62 -11.63 -17.02 -24.34
C GLN A 62 -11.57 -15.51 -24.54
N LEU A 63 -12.06 -14.71 -23.58
CA LEU A 63 -12.07 -13.26 -23.71
C LEU A 63 -10.64 -12.68 -23.60
N PRO A 64 -10.32 -11.65 -24.40
CA PRO A 64 -9.07 -10.90 -24.26
C PRO A 64 -8.84 -10.41 -22.83
N VAL A 65 -7.65 -10.70 -22.30
CA VAL A 65 -7.21 -10.29 -20.98
C VAL A 65 -6.49 -8.94 -21.10
N LEU A 66 -7.06 -7.92 -20.48
CA LEU A 66 -6.61 -6.52 -20.62
C LEU A 66 -5.67 -6.06 -19.52
N THR A 67 -5.50 -6.85 -18.46
CA THR A 67 -4.62 -6.50 -17.36
C THR A 67 -3.70 -7.64 -16.96
N ALA A 68 -2.57 -7.29 -16.37
CA ALA A 68 -1.64 -8.24 -15.79
C ALA A 68 -1.15 -7.71 -14.43
N ALA A 69 -0.88 -8.62 -13.49
CA ALA A 69 -0.17 -8.29 -12.27
C ALA A 69 1.27 -7.86 -12.60
N ARG A 70 1.77 -6.84 -11.91
CA ARG A 70 3.16 -6.39 -12.02
C ARG A 70 4.13 -7.30 -11.25
N THR A 71 3.61 -8.20 -10.42
CA THR A 71 4.36 -9.11 -9.55
C THR A 71 3.63 -10.44 -9.37
N ALA A 72 4.32 -11.50 -8.93
CA ALA A 72 3.73 -12.81 -8.65
C ALA A 72 3.42 -12.98 -7.16
N PHE A 73 2.21 -13.44 -6.81
CA PHE A 73 1.77 -13.65 -5.42
C PHE A 73 2.04 -15.07 -4.94
N THR A 74 2.82 -15.25 -3.87
CA THR A 74 3.20 -16.60 -3.39
C THR A 74 2.69 -16.96 -1.98
N SER A 75 2.51 -15.99 -1.08
CA SER A 75 1.97 -16.19 0.29
C SER A 75 1.20 -14.96 0.81
N SER A 76 0.51 -15.07 1.95
CA SER A 76 -0.18 -13.97 2.64
C SER A 76 0.77 -12.79 2.96
N ALA A 77 1.93 -13.12 3.53
CA ALA A 77 2.98 -12.14 3.86
C ALA A 77 3.58 -11.47 2.61
N ASP A 78 3.74 -12.23 1.51
CA ASP A 78 4.24 -11.73 0.24
C ASP A 78 3.22 -10.79 -0.44
N THR A 79 1.94 -11.16 -0.47
CA THR A 79 0.86 -10.29 -0.95
C THR A 79 0.79 -8.99 -0.16
N HIS A 80 0.87 -9.08 1.17
CA HIS A 80 0.87 -7.90 2.04
C HIS A 80 2.07 -6.98 1.78
N LYS A 81 3.27 -7.56 1.63
CA LYS A 81 4.48 -6.81 1.28
C LYS A 81 4.31 -6.06 -0.05
N GLN A 82 3.83 -6.73 -1.10
CA GLN A 82 3.67 -6.14 -2.44
C GLN A 82 2.57 -5.08 -2.49
N VAL A 83 1.40 -5.32 -1.88
CA VAL A 83 0.32 -4.31 -1.74
C VAL A 83 0.85 -3.05 -1.07
N ARG A 84 1.76 -3.21 -0.12
CA ARG A 84 2.33 -2.09 0.59
C ARG A 84 3.44 -1.36 -0.14
N GLU A 85 4.26 -2.08 -0.89
CA GLU A 85 5.22 -1.49 -1.82
C GLU A 85 4.50 -0.63 -2.86
N ALA A 86 3.38 -1.11 -3.40
CA ALA A 86 2.54 -0.37 -4.33
C ALA A 86 1.81 0.84 -3.68
N LEU A 87 1.33 0.71 -2.43
CA LEU A 87 0.80 1.85 -1.66
C LEU A 87 1.86 2.94 -1.41
N SER A 88 3.12 2.55 -1.18
CA SER A 88 4.20 3.49 -0.92
C SER A 88 4.75 4.19 -2.16
N SER A 89 4.57 3.59 -3.35
CA SER A 89 4.99 4.15 -4.65
C SER A 89 3.86 4.89 -5.38
N ALA A 90 2.63 4.86 -4.85
CA ALA A 90 1.40 5.31 -5.53
C ALA A 90 1.14 4.61 -6.88
N GLU A 91 1.85 3.51 -7.19
CA GLU A 91 1.63 2.71 -8.38
C GLU A 91 0.47 1.72 -8.17
N SER A 92 -0.34 1.49 -9.22
CA SER A 92 -1.26 0.34 -9.24
C SER A 92 -0.44 -0.96 -9.35
N LEU A 93 -0.84 -2.02 -8.64
CA LEU A 93 -0.24 -3.36 -8.79
C LEU A 93 -0.45 -3.97 -10.18
N TYR A 94 -1.26 -3.32 -11.02
CA TYR A 94 -1.71 -3.88 -12.28
C TYR A 94 -1.31 -2.98 -13.45
N HIS A 95 -0.96 -3.63 -14.56
CA HIS A 95 -0.83 -2.99 -15.86
C HIS A 95 -2.17 -3.07 -16.60
N LEU A 96 -2.54 -2.02 -17.33
CA LEU A 96 -3.70 -1.98 -18.24
C LEU A 96 -3.23 -1.84 -19.69
N ASP A 97 -3.57 -2.81 -20.54
CA ASP A 97 -3.33 -2.73 -21.98
C ASP A 97 -4.31 -1.75 -22.64
N THR A 98 -3.88 -0.50 -22.71
CA THR A 98 -4.67 0.60 -23.28
C THR A 98 -4.89 0.45 -24.80
N ALA A 99 -3.95 -0.17 -25.51
CA ALA A 99 -4.04 -0.38 -26.95
C ALA A 99 -5.10 -1.44 -27.29
N GLN A 100 -5.08 -2.57 -26.58
CA GLN A 100 -6.08 -3.61 -26.73
C GLN A 100 -7.46 -3.14 -26.24
N LEU A 101 -7.53 -2.37 -25.14
CA LEU A 101 -8.78 -1.77 -24.68
C LEU A 101 -9.42 -0.88 -25.75
N ALA A 102 -8.62 -0.03 -26.41
CA ALA A 102 -9.09 0.81 -27.51
C ALA A 102 -9.55 -0.02 -28.72
N ALA A 103 -8.82 -1.07 -29.08
CA ALA A 103 -9.15 -1.96 -30.19
C ALA A 103 -10.49 -2.69 -29.99
N LEU A 104 -10.82 -3.04 -28.74
CA LEU A 104 -12.10 -3.70 -28.41
C LEU A 104 -13.32 -2.79 -28.57
N ARG A 105 -13.13 -1.47 -28.59
CA ARG A 105 -14.21 -0.47 -28.71
C ARG A 105 -15.39 -0.76 -27.76
N PRO A 106 -15.16 -0.78 -26.43
CA PRO A 106 -16.24 -0.98 -25.48
C PRO A 106 -17.26 0.16 -25.53
N ASP A 107 -18.53 -0.15 -25.34
CA ASP A 107 -19.58 0.83 -25.04
C ASP A 107 -19.64 1.11 -23.53
N VAL A 108 -19.33 0.08 -22.72
CA VAL A 108 -19.33 0.13 -21.26
C VAL A 108 -18.05 -0.50 -20.71
N ILE A 109 -17.38 0.18 -19.77
CA ILE A 109 -16.30 -0.38 -18.96
C ILE A 109 -16.77 -0.48 -17.52
N VAL A 110 -16.77 -1.67 -16.94
CA VAL A 110 -17.09 -1.88 -15.53
C VAL A 110 -15.79 -2.02 -14.74
N THR A 111 -15.61 -1.20 -13.71
CA THR A 111 -14.40 -1.15 -12.88
C THR A 111 -14.76 -0.77 -11.43
N GLN A 112 -13.78 -0.52 -10.57
CA GLN A 112 -13.97 0.01 -9.22
C GLN A 112 -13.10 1.25 -8.98
N SER A 113 -13.35 1.93 -7.86
CA SER A 113 -12.58 3.09 -7.39
C SER A 113 -12.27 3.01 -5.89
N SER A 114 -12.38 1.82 -5.31
CA SER A 114 -12.31 1.52 -3.88
C SER A 114 -10.87 1.47 -3.35
N CYS A 115 -9.89 1.04 -4.18
CA CYS A 115 -8.49 0.98 -3.79
C CYS A 115 -7.57 1.24 -4.99
N LYS A 116 -6.74 2.28 -4.96
CA LYS A 116 -5.81 2.63 -6.06
C LYS A 116 -4.70 1.58 -6.33
N VAL A 117 -4.55 0.63 -5.41
CA VAL A 117 -3.45 -0.34 -5.41
C VAL A 117 -3.93 -1.76 -5.71
N CYS A 118 -4.90 -2.25 -4.93
CA CYS A 118 -5.48 -3.58 -5.10
C CYS A 118 -6.53 -3.65 -6.22
N SER A 119 -6.78 -2.53 -6.91
CA SER A 119 -7.57 -2.50 -8.14
C SER A 119 -6.85 -1.76 -9.25
N ILE A 120 -7.31 -1.97 -10.48
CA ILE A 120 -6.92 -1.14 -11.61
C ILE A 120 -7.32 0.30 -11.28
N ASP A 121 -6.37 1.21 -11.47
CA ASP A 121 -6.56 2.62 -11.20
C ASP A 121 -7.59 3.25 -12.16
N LEU A 122 -8.57 3.95 -11.58
CA LEU A 122 -9.66 4.57 -12.34
C LEU A 122 -9.14 5.66 -13.29
N ASN A 123 -8.11 6.41 -12.89
CA ASN A 123 -7.53 7.47 -13.74
C ASN A 123 -6.86 6.87 -14.98
N SER A 124 -6.22 5.72 -14.83
CA SER A 124 -5.64 4.95 -15.95
C SER A 124 -6.71 4.53 -16.96
N VAL A 125 -7.87 4.06 -16.48
CA VAL A 125 -9.02 3.72 -17.34
C VAL A 125 -9.58 4.96 -18.04
N GLN A 126 -9.77 6.07 -17.30
CA GLN A 126 -10.27 7.33 -17.86
C GLN A 126 -9.34 7.90 -18.93
N THR A 127 -8.04 7.88 -18.68
CA THR A 127 -7.00 8.34 -19.63
C THR A 127 -7.02 7.49 -20.89
N ALA A 128 -7.13 6.17 -20.76
CA ALA A 128 -7.22 5.26 -21.91
C ALA A 128 -8.45 5.55 -22.79
N VAL A 129 -9.61 5.76 -22.17
CA VAL A 129 -10.86 6.12 -22.87
C VAL A 129 -10.73 7.47 -23.57
N ASN A 130 -10.26 8.51 -22.87
CA ASN A 130 -10.11 9.85 -23.43
C ASN A 130 -9.14 9.87 -24.62
N ASN A 131 -8.03 9.13 -24.54
CA ASN A 131 -7.07 9.01 -25.63
C ASN A 131 -7.66 8.30 -26.85
N ALA A 132 -8.44 7.22 -26.63
CA ALA A 132 -9.12 6.50 -27.70
C ALA A 132 -10.18 7.37 -28.40
N ASP A 133 -10.97 8.11 -27.63
CA ASP A 133 -12.00 9.01 -28.15
C ASP A 133 -11.38 10.16 -28.96
N ASN A 134 -10.31 10.78 -28.45
CA ASN A 134 -9.55 11.83 -29.17
C ASN A 134 -8.92 11.33 -30.48
N SER A 135 -8.36 10.11 -30.49
CA SER A 135 -7.80 9.49 -31.69
C SER A 135 -8.87 9.26 -32.76
N ARG A 136 -10.06 8.84 -32.32
CA ARG A 136 -11.21 8.59 -33.20
C ARG A 136 -11.77 9.88 -33.79
N ASP A 137 -11.88 10.94 -32.99
CA ASP A 137 -12.33 12.26 -33.46
C ASP A 137 -11.36 12.82 -34.51
N ARG A 138 -10.04 12.68 -34.32
CA ARG A 138 -9.04 13.06 -35.33
C ARG A 138 -9.16 12.26 -36.62
N GLN A 139 -9.35 10.94 -36.55
CA GLN A 139 -9.55 10.11 -37.73
C GLN A 139 -10.83 10.48 -38.49
N LEU A 140 -11.91 10.79 -37.78
CA LEU A 140 -13.16 11.25 -38.39
C LEU A 140 -13.02 12.63 -39.05
N GLU A 141 -12.28 13.55 -38.43
CA GLU A 141 -11.94 14.85 -39.03
C GLU A 141 -11.04 14.72 -40.27
N GLU A 142 -10.07 13.79 -40.27
CA GLU A 142 -9.23 13.51 -41.44
C GLU A 142 -10.01 12.87 -42.59
N LEU A 143 -10.92 11.93 -42.27
CA LEU A 143 -11.84 11.34 -43.25
C LEU A 143 -12.82 12.37 -43.82
N ALA A 144 -13.25 13.34 -43.02
CA ALA A 144 -14.08 14.46 -43.46
C ALA A 144 -13.33 15.49 -44.32
N LYS A 145 -11.99 15.51 -44.30
CA LYS A 145 -11.12 16.39 -45.09
C LYS A 145 -10.67 15.78 -46.43
N ALA A 146 -11.03 14.53 -46.74
CA ALA A 146 -10.72 13.91 -48.02
C ALA A 146 -11.56 14.56 -49.16
N PRO A 147 -10.97 14.84 -50.34
CA PRO A 147 -11.68 15.54 -51.42
C PRO A 147 -12.83 14.70 -51.95
N ALA A 148 -14.04 15.24 -51.84
CA ALA A 148 -15.26 14.62 -52.37
C ALA A 148 -15.16 14.47 -53.89
N ALA A 149 -15.16 13.22 -54.38
CA ALA A 149 -15.48 12.95 -55.76
C ALA A 149 -16.98 13.26 -55.97
N SER A 150 -17.22 14.20 -56.89
CA SER A 150 -18.49 14.76 -57.31
C SER A 150 -19.66 13.77 -57.43
N THR A 151 -20.78 14.08 -56.77
CA THR A 151 -22.12 14.05 -57.39
C THR A 151 -23.06 14.88 -56.52
N GLU A 152 -23.54 15.98 -57.08
CA GLU A 152 -24.49 16.90 -56.46
C GLU A 152 -25.85 16.21 -56.28
N THR A 153 -26.37 16.22 -55.05
CA THR A 153 -27.81 16.25 -54.82
C THR A 153 -28.06 17.05 -53.56
N GLU A 154 -28.55 18.28 -53.73
CA GLU A 154 -29.04 19.13 -52.66
C GLU A 154 -30.16 18.41 -51.89
N VAL A 155 -29.93 18.13 -50.60
CA VAL A 155 -31.00 17.96 -49.63
C VAL A 155 -30.72 18.88 -48.44
N CYS A 156 -31.72 19.71 -48.19
CA CYS A 156 -31.80 20.81 -47.25
C CYS A 156 -31.48 20.41 -45.80
N GLY A 157 -30.68 21.26 -45.13
CA GLY A 157 -30.62 21.52 -43.68
C GLY A 157 -30.93 20.38 -42.70
N PHE A 158 -29.89 19.73 -42.17
CA PHE A 158 -29.92 19.07 -40.86
C PHE A 158 -28.82 19.63 -39.96
N SER A 159 -29.08 20.79 -39.36
CA SER A 159 -28.44 21.19 -38.11
C SER A 159 -29.12 20.42 -36.98
N GLY A 160 -28.51 19.33 -36.52
CA GLY A 160 -29.06 18.52 -35.43
C GLY A 160 -28.15 17.39 -34.98
N LEU A 161 -27.36 17.66 -33.92
CA LEU A 161 -26.84 16.69 -32.95
C LEU A 161 -25.97 15.53 -33.49
N ASN A 162 -24.67 15.80 -33.62
CA ASN A 162 -23.64 14.78 -33.40
C ASN A 162 -23.74 14.28 -31.94
N SER A 163 -24.24 13.06 -31.73
CA SER A 163 -24.10 12.34 -30.46
C SER A 163 -23.98 10.85 -30.76
N ARG A 164 -22.74 10.37 -30.91
CA ARG A 164 -22.43 8.94 -30.98
C ARG A 164 -21.41 8.59 -29.90
N SER A 165 -21.97 8.42 -28.70
CA SER A 165 -21.54 7.63 -27.53
C SER A 165 -20.04 7.59 -27.19
N LEU A 166 -19.65 8.46 -26.26
CA LEU A 166 -18.48 8.28 -25.40
C LEU A 166 -18.58 6.93 -24.66
N THR A 167 -17.46 6.24 -24.46
CA THR A 167 -17.41 4.99 -23.68
C THR A 167 -17.86 5.27 -22.24
N ARG A 168 -18.84 4.52 -21.72
CA ARG A 168 -19.37 4.74 -20.37
C ARG A 168 -18.59 3.96 -19.33
N ILE A 169 -17.93 4.64 -18.40
CA ILE A 169 -17.28 3.99 -17.25
C ILE A 169 -18.31 3.82 -16.11
N VAL A 170 -18.41 2.61 -15.57
CA VAL A 170 -19.31 2.24 -14.48
C VAL A 170 -18.47 1.71 -13.33
N THR A 171 -18.49 2.43 -12.21
CA THR A 171 -17.77 2.02 -11.00
C THR A 171 -18.70 1.22 -10.09
N THR A 172 -18.22 0.09 -9.60
CA THR A 172 -18.91 -0.73 -8.60
C THR A 172 -18.08 -0.81 -7.33
N ASN A 173 -18.57 -0.19 -6.24
CA ASN A 173 -17.90 -0.11 -4.95
C ASN A 173 -18.89 -0.44 -3.84
N PRO A 174 -19.34 -1.70 -3.72
CA PRO A 174 -20.23 -2.06 -2.63
C PRO A 174 -19.52 -1.82 -1.30
N THR A 175 -20.22 -1.23 -0.33
CA THR A 175 -19.69 -0.96 1.01
C THR A 175 -20.44 -1.72 2.11
N SER A 176 -21.61 -2.25 1.76
CA SER A 176 -22.50 -3.03 2.61
C SER A 176 -22.90 -4.35 1.94
N LEU A 177 -23.45 -5.27 2.72
CA LEU A 177 -23.99 -6.54 2.22
C LEU A 177 -25.16 -6.30 1.26
N VAL A 178 -26.03 -5.33 1.57
CA VAL A 178 -27.12 -4.91 0.69
C VAL A 178 -26.58 -4.35 -0.62
N ASP A 179 -25.50 -3.57 -0.59
CA ASP A 179 -24.89 -3.07 -1.82
C ASP A 179 -24.39 -4.22 -2.69
N ALA A 180 -23.71 -5.18 -2.07
CA ALA A 180 -23.09 -6.32 -2.75
C ALA A 180 -24.11 -7.25 -3.42
N VAL A 181 -25.28 -7.48 -2.80
CA VAL A 181 -26.26 -8.47 -3.30
C VAL A 181 -27.51 -7.85 -3.92
N VAL A 182 -27.85 -6.59 -3.61
CA VAL A 182 -29.07 -5.92 -4.10
C VAL A 182 -28.75 -4.71 -4.97
N THR A 183 -28.08 -3.69 -4.41
CA THR A 183 -27.91 -2.39 -5.09
C THR A 183 -27.11 -2.55 -6.39
N GLN A 184 -26.05 -3.36 -6.38
CA GLN A 184 -25.19 -3.55 -7.54
C GLN A 184 -25.94 -4.18 -8.73
N PHE A 185 -26.89 -5.09 -8.50
CA PHE A 185 -27.67 -5.71 -9.57
C PHE A 185 -28.64 -4.72 -10.24
N LYS A 186 -29.19 -3.76 -9.48
CA LYS A 186 -29.97 -2.64 -10.05
C LYS A 186 -29.08 -1.75 -10.92
N GLN A 187 -27.91 -1.36 -10.40
CA GLN A 187 -26.95 -0.52 -11.11
C GLN A 187 -26.43 -1.18 -12.39
N LEU A 188 -26.09 -2.47 -12.34
CA LEU A 188 -25.69 -3.23 -13.52
C LEU A 188 -26.85 -3.37 -14.52
N GLY A 189 -28.07 -3.66 -14.05
CA GLY A 189 -29.26 -3.71 -14.92
C GLY A 189 -29.47 -2.40 -15.69
N GLU A 190 -29.38 -1.27 -15.03
CA GLU A 190 -29.46 0.06 -15.66
C GLU A 190 -28.29 0.30 -16.62
N ALA A 191 -27.07 -0.08 -16.23
CA ALA A 191 -25.88 0.11 -17.03
C ALA A 191 -25.87 -0.62 -18.36
N LEU A 192 -26.47 -1.81 -18.36
CA LEU A 192 -26.46 -2.73 -19.48
C LEU A 192 -27.77 -2.70 -20.28
N ALA A 193 -28.66 -1.75 -19.98
CA ALA A 193 -29.99 -1.66 -20.59
C ALA A 193 -30.84 -2.95 -20.43
N VAL A 194 -30.69 -3.65 -19.30
CA VAL A 194 -31.51 -4.80 -18.87
C VAL A 194 -32.11 -4.56 -17.48
N LYS A 195 -32.61 -3.33 -17.27
CA LYS A 195 -33.09 -2.84 -15.97
C LYS A 195 -34.13 -3.74 -15.32
N GLU A 196 -35.09 -4.26 -16.10
CA GLU A 196 -36.14 -5.12 -15.55
C GLU A 196 -35.59 -6.40 -14.93
N ASP A 197 -34.59 -7.02 -15.58
CA ASP A 197 -33.96 -8.25 -15.10
C ASP A 197 -33.06 -7.97 -13.90
N GLY A 198 -32.31 -6.86 -13.92
CA GLY A 198 -31.53 -6.41 -12.76
C GLY A 198 -32.40 -6.12 -11.54
N ASP A 199 -33.54 -5.44 -11.74
CA ASP A 199 -34.51 -5.16 -10.67
C ASP A 199 -35.17 -6.44 -10.15
N ALA A 200 -35.44 -7.42 -11.02
CA ALA A 200 -36.01 -8.71 -10.63
C ALA A 200 -35.04 -9.51 -9.76
N MET A 201 -33.79 -9.66 -10.21
CA MET A 201 -32.75 -10.33 -9.42
C MET A 201 -32.49 -9.63 -8.09
N ALA A 202 -32.47 -8.29 -8.09
CA ALA A 202 -32.28 -7.53 -6.85
C ALA A 202 -33.41 -7.78 -5.84
N ARG A 203 -34.68 -7.88 -6.29
CA ARG A 203 -35.81 -8.24 -5.41
C ARG A 203 -35.67 -9.66 -4.88
N GLU A 204 -35.33 -10.62 -5.72
CA GLU A 204 -35.11 -12.02 -5.32
C GLU A 204 -33.99 -12.12 -4.27
N HIS A 205 -32.87 -11.44 -4.49
CA HIS A 205 -31.76 -11.41 -3.54
C HIS A 205 -32.15 -10.74 -2.22
N GLU A 206 -32.92 -9.65 -2.26
CA GLU A 206 -33.41 -8.96 -1.07
C GLU A 206 -34.39 -9.84 -0.25
N GLU A 207 -35.27 -10.57 -0.93
CA GLU A 207 -36.17 -11.55 -0.30
C GLU A 207 -35.39 -12.71 0.33
N LYS A 208 -34.38 -13.24 -0.36
CA LYS A 208 -33.51 -14.29 0.19
C LYS A 208 -32.73 -13.81 1.41
N LEU A 209 -32.15 -12.61 1.36
CA LEU A 209 -31.45 -11.99 2.50
C LEU A 209 -32.37 -11.86 3.72
N LYS A 210 -33.57 -11.32 3.54
CA LYS A 210 -34.57 -11.18 4.62
C LYS A 210 -34.97 -12.53 5.21
N LYS A 211 -35.15 -13.55 4.37
CA LYS A 211 -35.47 -14.91 4.81
C LYS A 211 -34.38 -15.47 5.72
N LEU A 212 -33.11 -15.38 5.32
CA LEU A 212 -31.97 -15.90 6.08
C LEU A 212 -31.80 -15.14 7.41
N MET A 213 -31.98 -13.82 7.42
CA MET A 213 -31.95 -13.04 8.65
C MET A 213 -33.07 -13.43 9.63
N ALA A 214 -34.29 -13.67 9.12
CA ALA A 214 -35.42 -14.12 9.95
C ALA A 214 -35.19 -15.52 10.53
N GLU A 215 -34.53 -16.40 9.77
CA GLU A 215 -34.11 -17.73 10.21
C GLU A 215 -33.04 -17.64 11.31
N ALA A 216 -31.98 -16.85 11.12
CA ALA A 216 -30.97 -16.55 12.12
C ALA A 216 -31.58 -15.98 13.43
N ASP A 217 -32.49 -15.01 13.31
CA ASP A 217 -33.20 -14.43 14.45
C ASP A 217 -34.01 -15.48 15.23
N THR A 218 -34.58 -16.46 14.52
CA THR A 218 -35.32 -17.56 15.14
C THR A 218 -34.38 -18.46 15.93
N PHE A 219 -33.19 -18.77 15.40
CA PHE A 219 -32.16 -19.52 16.13
C PHE A 219 -31.67 -18.79 17.38
N VAL A 220 -31.33 -17.50 17.24
CA VAL A 220 -30.88 -16.67 18.37
C VAL A 220 -31.94 -16.63 19.48
N LYS A 221 -33.23 -16.48 19.13
CA LYS A 221 -34.34 -16.52 20.11
C LYS A 221 -34.47 -17.87 20.80
N THR A 222 -34.35 -18.96 20.04
CA THR A 222 -34.39 -20.33 20.59
C THR A 222 -33.22 -20.59 21.54
N ASN A 223 -32.05 -19.99 21.29
CA ASN A 223 -30.86 -20.10 22.12
C ASN A 223 -30.77 -19.02 23.23
N GLY A 224 -31.91 -18.59 23.77
CA GLY A 224 -31.95 -17.65 24.91
C GLY A 224 -31.44 -16.24 24.60
N GLY A 225 -31.37 -15.86 23.32
CA GLY A 225 -30.89 -14.55 22.87
C GLY A 225 -29.36 -14.44 22.77
N GLN A 226 -28.61 -15.51 22.98
CA GLN A 226 -27.16 -15.50 22.87
C GLN A 226 -26.72 -15.55 21.40
N LYS A 227 -25.76 -14.70 21.03
CA LYS A 227 -25.16 -14.65 19.70
C LYS A 227 -23.76 -15.25 19.73
N PRO A 228 -23.42 -16.22 18.86
CA PRO A 228 -22.07 -16.74 18.76
C PRO A 228 -21.06 -15.66 18.36
N ARG A 229 -19.92 -15.60 19.04
CA ARG A 229 -18.82 -14.68 18.74
C ARG A 229 -17.91 -15.26 17.68
N VAL A 230 -17.79 -14.56 16.56
CA VAL A 230 -17.16 -15.03 15.35
C VAL A 230 -15.90 -14.22 15.08
N LEU A 231 -14.76 -14.91 15.03
CA LEU A 231 -13.50 -14.35 14.56
C LEU A 231 -13.40 -14.57 13.05
N MET A 232 -13.62 -13.51 12.28
CA MET A 232 -13.51 -13.51 10.82
C MET A 232 -12.09 -13.13 10.39
N VAL A 233 -11.29 -14.09 9.93
CA VAL A 233 -9.87 -13.90 9.61
C VAL A 233 -9.66 -13.72 8.11
N GLU A 234 -9.14 -12.56 7.70
CA GLU A 234 -8.84 -12.21 6.30
C GLU A 234 -7.35 -12.38 5.95
N TRP A 235 -6.46 -12.25 6.94
CA TRP A 235 -5.03 -12.55 6.84
C TRP A 235 -4.51 -13.13 8.16
N LEU A 236 -3.58 -14.08 8.06
CA LEU A 236 -3.03 -14.81 9.21
C LEU A 236 -1.88 -14.10 9.92
N ASP A 237 -1.03 -13.39 9.19
CA ASP A 237 0.13 -12.67 9.73
C ASP A 237 0.56 -11.48 8.84
N PRO A 238 0.45 -10.22 9.32
CA PRO A 238 -0.20 -9.83 10.58
C PRO A 238 -1.71 -10.16 10.53
N LEU A 239 -2.32 -10.36 11.70
CA LEU A 239 -3.75 -10.72 11.78
C LEU A 239 -4.61 -9.56 11.26
N PHE A 240 -5.33 -9.78 10.16
CA PHE A 240 -6.41 -8.89 9.73
C PHE A 240 -7.75 -9.56 9.93
N LEU A 241 -8.67 -8.81 10.55
CA LEU A 241 -10.01 -9.25 10.87
C LEU A 241 -11.06 -8.51 10.03
N GLY A 242 -12.05 -9.28 9.55
CA GLY A 242 -13.23 -8.81 8.82
C GLY A 242 -14.24 -8.07 9.68
N THR A 243 -13.79 -6.97 10.28
CA THR A 243 -14.55 -6.19 11.28
C THR A 243 -15.36 -5.05 10.69
N LYS A 244 -15.41 -4.90 9.36
CA LYS A 244 -16.06 -3.75 8.70
C LYS A 244 -16.77 -4.17 7.43
N GLY A 245 -17.65 -3.28 6.94
CA GLY A 245 -18.39 -3.47 5.70
C GLY A 245 -19.21 -4.76 5.69
N TRP A 246 -19.37 -5.36 4.51
CA TRP A 246 -20.17 -6.58 4.35
C TRP A 246 -19.60 -7.79 5.10
N MET A 247 -18.29 -7.82 5.41
CA MET A 247 -17.68 -8.89 6.21
C MET A 247 -18.22 -8.91 7.65
N ARG A 248 -18.47 -7.73 8.23
CA ARG A 248 -19.20 -7.63 9.50
C ARG A 248 -20.68 -7.94 9.31
N GLU A 249 -21.30 -7.29 8.33
CA GLU A 249 -22.75 -7.38 8.16
C GLU A 249 -23.23 -8.81 7.86
N ILE A 250 -22.44 -9.64 7.18
CA ILE A 250 -22.78 -11.04 6.93
C ILE A 250 -22.77 -11.89 8.21
N VAL A 251 -21.84 -11.63 9.13
CA VAL A 251 -21.80 -12.29 10.45
C VAL A 251 -23.01 -11.86 11.28
N GLU A 252 -23.31 -10.57 11.30
CA GLU A 252 -24.45 -10.02 12.05
C GLU A 252 -25.79 -10.49 11.47
N ALA A 253 -25.91 -10.56 10.13
CA ALA A 253 -27.06 -11.11 9.43
C ALA A 253 -27.26 -12.61 9.69
N ALA A 254 -26.17 -13.35 9.94
CA ALA A 254 -26.21 -14.75 10.36
C ALA A 254 -26.57 -14.92 11.86
N GLY A 255 -26.82 -13.82 12.59
CA GLY A 255 -27.14 -13.86 14.02
C GLY A 255 -25.92 -14.02 14.93
N GLY A 256 -24.71 -13.81 14.41
CA GLY A 256 -23.47 -13.79 15.18
C GLY A 256 -23.10 -12.40 15.71
N GLN A 257 -22.01 -12.35 16.47
CA GLN A 257 -21.33 -11.15 16.92
C GLN A 257 -19.88 -11.18 16.43
N VAL A 258 -19.39 -10.12 15.79
CA VAL A 258 -18.00 -10.06 15.33
C VAL A 258 -17.06 -9.78 16.49
N VAL A 259 -15.98 -10.54 16.57
CA VAL A 259 -14.84 -10.28 17.46
C VAL A 259 -13.97 -9.19 16.84
N GLU A 260 -13.73 -8.09 17.56
CA GLU A 260 -13.02 -6.93 17.00
C GLU A 260 -11.51 -6.96 17.23
N THR A 261 -11.05 -7.63 18.29
CA THR A 261 -9.63 -7.71 18.63
C THR A 261 -9.27 -8.96 19.43
N LEU A 262 -8.06 -9.46 19.19
CA LEU A 262 -7.39 -10.46 20.01
C LEU A 262 -6.17 -9.91 20.76
N ASP A 263 -5.94 -8.59 20.72
CA ASP A 263 -4.76 -7.96 21.29
C ASP A 263 -5.00 -7.38 22.69
N GLY A 264 -3.97 -7.49 23.54
CA GLY A 264 -3.91 -6.87 24.87
C GLY A 264 -4.84 -7.47 25.93
N GLY A 265 -4.91 -6.84 27.10
CA GLY A 265 -5.74 -7.25 28.24
C GLY A 265 -7.26 -7.24 27.99
N THR A 266 -7.69 -6.90 26.77
CA THR A 266 -9.09 -6.72 26.33
C THR A 266 -9.56 -7.75 25.28
N ALA A 267 -8.76 -8.79 24.97
CA ALA A 267 -9.16 -9.81 23.99
C ALA A 267 -10.53 -10.45 24.31
N GLU A 268 -11.40 -10.53 23.30
CA GLU A 268 -12.74 -11.11 23.44
C GLU A 268 -12.66 -12.64 23.40
N GLU A 269 -13.59 -13.35 24.04
CA GLU A 269 -13.68 -14.80 23.83
C GLU A 269 -14.30 -15.11 22.45
N VAL A 270 -13.89 -16.24 21.87
CA VAL A 270 -14.22 -16.62 20.51
C VAL A 270 -14.98 -17.95 20.54
N ASP A 271 -16.16 -17.99 19.92
CA ASP A 271 -16.96 -19.21 19.83
C ASP A 271 -16.70 -19.96 18.51
N VAL A 272 -16.42 -19.24 17.41
CA VAL A 272 -16.17 -19.80 16.08
C VAL A 272 -15.11 -18.98 15.34
N VAL A 273 -14.19 -19.64 14.64
CA VAL A 273 -13.22 -18.99 13.75
C VAL A 273 -13.52 -19.33 12.29
N ILE A 274 -13.63 -18.30 11.45
CA ILE A 274 -13.77 -18.43 10.00
C ILE A 274 -12.53 -17.85 9.33
N VAL A 275 -11.72 -18.71 8.71
CA VAL A 275 -10.52 -18.34 7.96
C VAL A 275 -10.89 -18.16 6.49
N ALA A 276 -11.14 -16.91 6.09
CA ALA A 276 -11.61 -16.49 4.78
C ALA A 276 -10.54 -15.65 4.05
N LEU A 277 -9.38 -16.26 3.78
CA LEU A 277 -8.24 -15.54 3.20
C LEU A 277 -8.51 -15.07 1.77
N CYS A 278 -8.18 -13.82 1.49
CA CYS A 278 -8.25 -13.25 0.14
C CYS A 278 -7.04 -13.69 -0.69
N GLY A 279 -7.27 -14.15 -1.93
CA GLY A 279 -6.20 -14.49 -2.88
C GLY A 279 -5.46 -15.81 -2.63
N LEU A 280 -5.85 -16.57 -1.60
CA LEU A 280 -5.29 -17.90 -1.31
C LEU A 280 -6.38 -18.98 -1.42
N SER A 281 -6.02 -20.14 -1.96
CA SER A 281 -6.90 -21.31 -1.96
C SER A 281 -7.01 -21.91 -0.55
N MET A 282 -8.06 -22.69 -0.29
CA MET A 282 -8.23 -23.39 0.98
C MET A 282 -7.02 -24.27 1.34
N ASP A 283 -6.46 -24.97 0.35
CA ASP A 283 -5.27 -25.82 0.56
C ASP A 283 -4.04 -25.00 0.97
N LYS A 284 -3.85 -23.82 0.37
CA LYS A 284 -2.78 -22.90 0.76
C LYS A 284 -3.02 -22.33 2.16
N ALA A 285 -4.25 -21.92 2.47
CA ALA A 285 -4.61 -21.43 3.80
C ALA A 285 -4.36 -22.48 4.89
N GLU A 286 -4.71 -23.75 4.62
CA GLU A 286 -4.43 -24.89 5.48
C GLU A 286 -2.92 -25.10 5.67
N GLN A 287 -2.14 -25.02 4.59
CA GLN A 287 -0.67 -25.12 4.66
C GLN A 287 -0.02 -23.96 5.46
N GLU A 288 -0.56 -22.74 5.39
CA GLU A 288 -0.11 -21.61 6.22
C GLU A 288 -0.32 -21.90 7.71
N LEU A 289 -1.52 -22.38 8.07
CA LEU A 289 -1.87 -22.76 9.44
C LEU A 289 -0.98 -23.91 9.95
N LEU A 290 -0.85 -25.00 9.17
CA LEU A 290 0.02 -26.14 9.52
C LEU A 290 1.50 -25.75 9.63
N GLY A 291 1.93 -24.80 8.80
CA GLY A 291 3.28 -24.27 8.80
C GLY A 291 3.58 -23.32 9.96
N GLY A 292 2.63 -23.07 10.86
CA GLY A 292 2.80 -22.15 11.99
C GLY A 292 2.99 -20.69 11.55
N ARG A 293 2.60 -20.32 10.32
CA ARG A 293 2.61 -18.94 9.82
C ARG A 293 1.39 -18.17 10.33
N VAL A 294 1.23 -18.22 11.64
CA VAL A 294 0.18 -17.61 12.42
C VAL A 294 0.87 -16.79 13.50
N GLY A 295 0.52 -15.51 13.61
CA GLY A 295 1.12 -14.64 14.62
C GLY A 295 0.77 -15.06 16.06
N SER A 296 1.21 -14.27 17.05
CA SER A 296 0.98 -14.54 18.48
C SER A 296 -0.49 -14.67 18.88
N TRP A 297 -1.41 -14.15 18.07
CA TRP A 297 -2.85 -14.26 18.25
C TRP A 297 -3.35 -15.72 18.32
N TRP A 298 -2.67 -16.65 17.63
CA TRP A 298 -3.06 -18.06 17.64
C TRP A 298 -2.94 -18.66 19.03
N GLN A 299 -1.86 -18.34 19.75
CA GLN A 299 -1.70 -18.78 21.13
C GLN A 299 -2.74 -18.13 22.04
N VAL A 300 -3.04 -16.84 21.85
CA VAL A 300 -4.09 -16.14 22.61
C VAL A 300 -5.46 -16.79 22.41
N LEU A 301 -5.77 -17.22 21.19
CA LEU A 301 -7.00 -17.95 20.87
C LEU A 301 -7.06 -19.30 21.63
N LEU A 302 -5.96 -20.05 21.64
CA LEU A 302 -5.88 -21.33 22.35
C LEU A 302 -5.96 -21.16 23.88
N ASP A 303 -5.29 -20.15 24.45
CA ASP A 303 -5.26 -19.91 25.89
C ASP A 303 -6.62 -19.50 26.46
N ARG A 304 -7.48 -18.87 25.64
CA ARG A 304 -8.81 -18.35 26.04
C ARG A 304 -9.97 -19.28 25.67
N SER A 305 -9.68 -20.51 25.29
CA SER A 305 -10.64 -21.58 25.01
C SER A 305 -11.70 -21.73 26.12
N SER A 306 -12.93 -21.29 25.89
CA SER A 306 -14.04 -21.47 26.83
C SER A 306 -14.26 -22.97 27.12
N GLY A 307 -14.16 -23.39 28.38
CA GLY A 307 -14.35 -24.78 28.79
C GLY A 307 -13.19 -25.73 28.46
N GLY A 308 -12.00 -25.22 28.12
CA GLY A 308 -10.80 -26.02 27.91
C GLY A 308 -10.69 -26.70 26.54
N ARG A 309 -11.56 -26.33 25.58
CA ARG A 309 -11.49 -26.80 24.19
C ARG A 309 -11.40 -25.59 23.24
N PRO A 310 -10.47 -25.59 22.27
CA PRO A 310 -10.35 -24.50 21.30
C PRO A 310 -11.62 -24.38 20.44
N PRO A 311 -11.97 -23.16 19.99
CA PRO A 311 -13.11 -22.96 19.12
C PRO A 311 -12.93 -23.71 17.80
N PRO A 312 -14.02 -24.19 17.16
CA PRO A 312 -13.96 -24.76 15.83
C PRO A 312 -13.41 -23.74 14.83
N VAL A 313 -12.48 -24.18 13.98
CA VAL A 313 -11.86 -23.38 12.93
C VAL A 313 -12.32 -23.90 11.57
N TYR A 314 -12.96 -23.04 10.80
CA TYR A 314 -13.41 -23.34 9.44
C TYR A 314 -12.54 -22.59 8.44
N ILE A 315 -11.86 -23.32 7.55
CA ILE A 315 -11.18 -22.76 6.39
C ILE A 315 -12.17 -22.76 5.23
N VAL A 316 -12.36 -21.61 4.59
CA VAL A 316 -13.33 -21.45 3.49
C VAL A 316 -12.65 -20.89 2.25
N ASP A 317 -13.28 -21.02 1.08
CA ASP A 317 -12.88 -20.24 -0.10
C ASP A 317 -13.24 -18.77 0.11
N GLY A 318 -12.35 -18.03 0.78
CA GLY A 318 -12.55 -16.62 1.13
C GLY A 318 -12.73 -15.74 -0.10
N THR A 319 -11.91 -15.96 -1.13
CA THR A 319 -11.95 -15.21 -2.40
C THR A 319 -13.34 -15.27 -3.05
N SER A 320 -13.88 -16.47 -3.17
CA SER A 320 -15.16 -16.71 -3.84
C SER A 320 -16.38 -16.34 -3.01
N MET A 321 -16.34 -16.63 -1.72
CA MET A 321 -17.54 -16.69 -0.89
C MET A 321 -17.71 -15.50 0.04
N PHE A 322 -16.62 -14.81 0.41
CA PHE A 322 -16.66 -13.76 1.43
C PHE A 322 -16.06 -12.42 0.97
N THR A 323 -14.93 -12.43 0.26
CA THR A 323 -14.21 -11.19 -0.08
C THR A 323 -14.63 -10.59 -1.42
N ARG A 324 -15.19 -11.38 -2.35
CA ARG A 324 -15.82 -10.86 -3.58
C ARG A 324 -17.29 -10.52 -3.34
N PRO A 325 -17.74 -9.27 -3.59
CA PRO A 325 -19.13 -8.86 -3.41
C PRO A 325 -19.99 -9.37 -4.58
N THR A 326 -20.45 -10.60 -4.48
CA THR A 326 -21.27 -11.27 -5.51
C THR A 326 -22.52 -11.88 -4.89
N ARG A 327 -23.44 -12.37 -5.73
CA ARG A 327 -24.61 -13.13 -5.26
C ARG A 327 -24.24 -14.35 -4.40
N ARG A 328 -23.00 -14.85 -4.48
CA ARG A 328 -22.52 -15.97 -3.64
C ARG A 328 -22.44 -15.61 -2.16
N LEU A 329 -22.42 -14.33 -1.79
CA LEU A 329 -22.56 -13.91 -0.39
C LEU A 329 -23.89 -14.40 0.24
N LEU A 330 -24.95 -14.58 -0.54
CA LEU A 330 -26.19 -15.18 -0.02
C LEU A 330 -26.06 -16.68 0.26
N VAL A 331 -25.17 -17.37 -0.48
CA VAL A 331 -24.83 -18.78 -0.23
C VAL A 331 -23.94 -18.89 1.00
N ALA A 332 -22.96 -17.99 1.13
CA ALA A 332 -22.10 -17.89 2.32
C ALA A 332 -22.89 -17.54 3.58
N LEU A 333 -23.87 -16.62 3.48
CA LEU A 333 -24.76 -16.28 4.58
C LEU A 333 -25.61 -17.49 5.01
N GLU A 334 -26.20 -18.21 4.06
CA GLU A 334 -26.99 -19.41 4.34
C GLU A 334 -26.14 -20.48 5.05
N TRP A 335 -24.92 -20.73 4.57
CA TRP A 335 -23.98 -21.61 5.24
C TRP A 335 -23.64 -21.11 6.66
N LEU A 336 -23.34 -19.82 6.81
CA LEU A 336 -22.94 -19.24 8.10
C LEU A 336 -24.08 -19.31 9.13
N VAL A 337 -25.34 -19.12 8.74
CA VAL A 337 -26.50 -19.30 9.63
C VAL A 337 -26.48 -20.69 10.26
N HIS A 338 -26.30 -21.76 9.48
CA HIS A 338 -26.29 -23.12 10.01
C HIS A 338 -24.99 -23.45 10.76
N VAL A 339 -23.83 -22.93 10.34
CA VAL A 339 -22.57 -23.12 11.09
C VAL A 339 -22.64 -22.54 12.49
N LEU A 340 -23.25 -21.36 12.65
CA LEU A 340 -23.31 -20.66 13.93
C LEU A 340 -24.34 -21.27 14.89
N HIS A 341 -25.47 -21.77 14.38
CA HIS A 341 -26.59 -22.17 15.22
C HIS A 341 -26.86 -23.67 15.26
N GLU A 342 -26.41 -24.42 14.25
CA GLU A 342 -26.66 -25.86 14.11
C GLU A 342 -25.46 -26.62 13.50
N PRO A 343 -24.25 -26.52 14.07
CA PRO A 343 -23.01 -27.05 13.49
C PRO A 343 -23.00 -28.57 13.27
N ASP A 344 -23.87 -29.32 13.96
CA ASP A 344 -24.00 -30.77 13.83
C ASP A 344 -25.18 -31.21 12.95
N SER A 345 -25.86 -30.27 12.28
CA SER A 345 -27.06 -30.57 11.48
C SER A 345 -26.77 -31.42 10.24
N ILE A 346 -27.72 -32.29 9.89
CA ILE A 346 -27.69 -33.06 8.63
C ILE A 346 -27.70 -32.13 7.42
N TRP A 347 -28.31 -30.94 7.57
CA TRP A 347 -28.31 -29.92 6.53
C TRP A 347 -26.89 -29.47 6.20
N LEU A 348 -26.10 -29.09 7.22
CA LEU A 348 -24.74 -28.61 7.03
C LEU A 348 -23.84 -29.68 6.39
N GLN A 349 -24.02 -30.94 6.79
CA GLN A 349 -23.27 -32.07 6.21
C GLN A 349 -23.57 -32.33 4.73
N ARG A 350 -24.75 -31.92 4.24
CA ARG A 350 -25.19 -32.14 2.85
C ARG A 350 -25.10 -30.90 1.98
N PHE A 351 -24.95 -29.73 2.59
CA PHE A 351 -24.90 -28.47 1.87
C PHE A 351 -23.56 -28.33 1.15
N GLU A 352 -23.61 -28.13 -0.17
CA GLU A 352 -22.41 -27.94 -0.98
C GLU A 352 -21.86 -26.52 -0.76
N PHE A 353 -20.87 -26.42 0.13
CA PHE A 353 -20.11 -25.19 0.37
C PHE A 353 -18.62 -25.52 0.50
N PRO A 354 -17.71 -24.74 -0.11
CA PRO A 354 -16.28 -24.99 -0.05
C PRO A 354 -15.73 -24.61 1.32
N TYR A 355 -15.75 -25.54 2.26
CA TYR A 355 -15.10 -25.41 3.55
C TYR A 355 -14.38 -26.68 3.98
N LYS A 356 -13.44 -26.52 4.92
CA LYS A 356 -12.82 -27.60 5.69
C LYS A 356 -12.79 -27.22 7.16
N MET A 357 -12.98 -28.20 8.03
CA MET A 357 -12.68 -28.02 9.46
C MET A 357 -11.19 -28.24 9.67
N PHE A 358 -10.56 -27.36 10.44
CA PHE A 358 -9.15 -27.42 10.76
C PHE A 358 -8.95 -27.95 12.18
N ASP A 359 -8.10 -28.96 12.33
CA ASP A 359 -7.72 -29.50 13.64
C ASP A 359 -6.65 -28.62 14.28
N THR A 360 -7.05 -27.82 15.24
CA THR A 360 -6.18 -26.87 15.95
C THR A 360 -5.05 -27.55 16.73
N THR A 361 -5.13 -28.86 17.00
CA THR A 361 -4.05 -29.62 17.66
C THR A 361 -2.87 -29.93 16.73
N THR A 362 -3.05 -29.75 15.42
CA THR A 362 -2.04 -30.06 14.39
C THR A 362 -1.08 -28.90 14.11
N VAL A 363 -1.41 -27.68 14.58
CA VAL A 363 -0.48 -26.55 14.54
C VAL A 363 0.59 -26.83 15.59
N PRO A 364 1.89 -26.77 15.24
CA PRO A 364 2.95 -26.91 16.23
C PRO A 364 2.74 -25.91 17.37
N THR A 365 2.39 -26.42 18.56
CA THR A 365 2.31 -25.64 19.80
C THR A 365 3.69 -25.37 20.39
N GLU A 366 4.72 -26.03 19.86
CA GLU A 366 6.06 -25.53 19.98
C GLU A 366 6.19 -24.38 18.98
N PRO A 367 6.42 -23.13 19.43
CA PRO A 367 7.05 -22.19 18.53
C PRO A 367 8.28 -22.93 17.99
N THR A 368 8.52 -22.90 16.68
CA THR A 368 9.90 -23.05 16.24
C THR A 368 10.67 -22.05 17.10
N ILE A 369 11.39 -22.57 18.10
CA ILE A 369 12.31 -21.79 18.90
C ILE A 369 13.34 -21.35 17.86
N THR A 370 13.07 -20.21 17.24
CA THR A 370 14.14 -19.35 16.81
C THR A 370 14.95 -19.12 18.07
N GLU A 371 16.28 -19.21 17.97
CA GLU A 371 17.21 -19.22 19.10
C GLU A 371 17.10 -18.02 20.07
N ASP A 372 16.10 -17.14 19.94
CA ASP A 372 15.90 -15.86 20.62
C ASP A 372 14.94 -15.86 21.82
N GLN A 373 14.19 -16.94 22.14
CA GLN A 373 13.20 -16.90 23.24
C GLN A 373 13.36 -18.01 24.29
N SER A 374 14.51 -18.07 24.98
CA SER A 374 14.62 -18.87 26.21
C SER A 374 13.79 -18.25 27.36
N PRO A 375 13.40 -19.03 28.40
CA PRO A 375 12.73 -18.50 29.59
C PRO A 375 13.51 -17.34 30.26
N GLU A 376 14.83 -17.38 30.18
CA GLU A 376 15.74 -16.34 30.67
C GLU A 376 15.61 -15.04 29.86
N MET A 377 15.37 -15.13 28.55
CA MET A 377 15.15 -13.96 27.70
C MET A 377 13.81 -13.28 28.02
N LEU A 378 12.76 -14.06 28.30
CA LEU A 378 11.46 -13.53 28.72
C LEU A 378 11.54 -12.77 30.07
N GLU A 379 12.31 -13.28 31.03
CA GLU A 379 12.57 -12.57 32.29
C GLU A 379 13.35 -11.26 32.05
N ILE A 380 14.34 -11.28 31.16
CA ILE A 380 15.10 -10.10 30.77
C ILE A 380 14.21 -9.04 30.10
N GLU A 381 13.28 -9.46 29.24
CA GLU A 381 12.33 -8.57 28.57
C GLU A 381 11.36 -7.93 29.55
N GLU A 382 10.82 -8.70 30.51
CA GLU A 382 9.93 -8.18 31.54
C GLU A 382 10.63 -7.19 32.48
N LEU A 383 11.86 -7.50 32.93
CA LEU A 383 12.68 -6.57 33.71
C LEU A 383 12.98 -5.28 32.94
N HIS A 384 13.26 -5.40 31.64
CA HIS A 384 13.48 -4.25 30.77
C HIS A 384 12.21 -3.40 30.62
N ARG A 385 11.05 -4.04 30.39
CA ARG A 385 9.74 -3.36 30.29
C ARG A 385 9.43 -2.57 31.55
N LEU A 386 9.54 -3.20 32.73
CA LEU A 386 9.32 -2.55 34.03
C LEU A 386 10.31 -1.40 34.28
N ALA A 387 11.59 -1.57 33.92
CA ALA A 387 12.58 -0.51 34.06
C ALA A 387 12.29 0.69 33.13
N CYS A 388 11.80 0.43 31.91
CA CYS A 388 11.36 1.45 30.96
C CYS A 388 10.13 2.22 31.46
N GLU A 389 9.10 1.53 31.97
CA GLU A 389 7.88 2.13 32.53
C GLU A 389 8.21 3.03 33.73
N ASN A 390 9.15 2.60 34.57
CA ASN A 390 9.63 3.36 35.71
C ASN A 390 10.70 4.41 35.36
N LYS A 391 10.99 4.64 34.07
CA LYS A 391 12.01 5.60 33.59
C LYS A 391 13.40 5.39 34.19
N GLN A 392 13.73 4.14 34.51
CA GLN A 392 15.04 3.77 35.04
C GLN A 392 16.08 3.70 33.91
N ALA A 393 17.31 4.12 34.21
CA ALA A 393 18.37 4.13 33.21
C ALA A 393 18.92 2.72 32.91
N MET A 394 18.94 1.84 33.91
CA MET A 394 19.49 0.49 33.80
C MET A 394 18.69 -0.48 34.66
N TYR A 395 18.73 -1.76 34.30
CA TYR A 395 18.35 -2.89 35.17
C TYR A 395 19.54 -3.86 35.27
N THR A 396 19.45 -4.82 36.19
CA THR A 396 20.46 -5.86 36.36
C THR A 396 20.02 -7.11 35.63
N ASP A 397 20.84 -7.59 34.70
CA ASP A 397 20.64 -8.85 33.99
C ASP A 397 20.74 -10.02 34.99
N PRO A 398 19.69 -10.83 35.18
CA PRO A 398 19.63 -11.84 36.23
C PRO A 398 20.62 -13.01 36.01
N ALA A 399 20.97 -13.29 34.76
CA ALA A 399 21.88 -14.39 34.41
C ALA A 399 23.35 -13.98 34.58
N THR A 400 23.70 -12.75 34.20
CA THR A 400 25.10 -12.29 34.16
C THR A 400 25.49 -11.35 35.29
N GLY A 401 24.52 -10.75 35.98
CA GLY A 401 24.73 -9.71 37.00
C GLY A 401 25.18 -8.36 36.44
N TYR A 402 25.25 -8.19 35.11
CA TYR A 402 25.66 -6.92 34.50
C TYR A 402 24.53 -5.88 34.51
N SER A 403 24.89 -4.61 34.65
CA SER A 403 23.95 -3.51 34.44
C SER A 403 23.71 -3.26 32.95
N VAL A 404 22.47 -3.35 32.51
CA VAL A 404 22.06 -3.20 31.11
C VAL A 404 21.25 -1.91 30.95
N MET A 405 21.64 -1.06 29.98
CA MET A 405 20.91 0.19 29.68
C MET A 405 19.55 -0.09 29.05
N THR A 406 18.53 0.63 29.52
CA THR A 406 17.16 0.53 28.99
C THR A 406 17.00 1.26 27.66
N ALA A 407 16.05 0.82 26.83
CA ALA A 407 15.68 1.54 25.62
C ALA A 407 15.26 3.00 25.90
N TYR A 408 14.62 3.27 27.06
CA TYR A 408 14.25 4.62 27.51
C TYR A 408 15.46 5.57 27.58
N ILE A 409 16.52 5.21 28.34
CA ILE A 409 17.68 6.09 28.47
C ILE A 409 18.46 6.21 27.16
N LEU A 410 18.43 5.15 26.33
CA LEU A 410 19.08 5.17 25.03
C LEU A 410 18.35 6.11 24.07
N LYS A 411 17.01 6.15 24.07
CA LYS A 411 16.20 7.13 23.31
C LYS A 411 16.45 8.56 23.80
N GLU A 412 16.47 8.81 25.11
CA GLU A 412 16.75 10.14 25.67
C GLU A 412 18.13 10.69 25.27
N ARG A 413 19.11 9.82 25.01
CA ARG A 413 20.44 10.23 24.53
C ARG A 413 20.45 10.67 23.07
N GLN A 414 19.46 10.25 22.27
CA GLN A 414 19.34 10.55 20.83
C GLN A 414 20.59 10.20 20.02
N VAL A 415 21.40 9.22 20.47
CA VAL A 415 22.66 8.84 19.82
C VAL A 415 22.85 7.33 19.87
N CYS A 416 22.98 6.70 18.70
CA CYS A 416 23.45 5.31 18.60
C CYS A 416 24.99 5.27 18.63
N CYS A 417 25.57 4.81 19.74
CA CYS A 417 27.04 4.84 19.93
C CYS A 417 27.80 3.84 19.04
N GLY A 418 27.16 2.78 18.57
CA GLY A 418 27.78 1.71 17.78
C GLY A 418 28.31 0.52 18.59
N ASN A 419 28.01 0.44 19.89
CA ASN A 419 28.51 -0.61 20.79
C ASN A 419 27.65 -1.89 20.83
N GLY A 420 26.60 -2.02 20.01
CA GLY A 420 25.74 -3.22 20.00
C GLY A 420 25.05 -3.50 21.34
N CYS A 421 24.40 -2.49 21.92
CA CYS A 421 23.70 -2.61 23.20
C CYS A 421 22.48 -3.54 23.09
N ARG A 422 22.20 -4.35 24.11
CA ARG A 422 21.09 -5.32 24.12
C ARG A 422 19.74 -4.72 23.72
N HIS A 423 19.39 -3.52 24.19
CA HIS A 423 18.10 -2.87 23.94
C HIS A 423 18.22 -1.60 23.11
N CYS A 424 19.03 -1.64 22.04
CA CYS A 424 19.27 -0.47 21.21
C CYS A 424 17.99 -0.07 20.44
N PRO A 425 17.38 1.09 20.73
CA PRO A 425 16.12 1.47 20.08
C PRO A 425 16.31 1.84 18.61
N TYR A 426 17.55 2.05 18.17
CA TYR A 426 17.92 2.54 16.84
C TYR A 426 18.20 1.42 15.83
N GLY A 427 17.75 0.18 16.08
CA GLY A 427 18.01 -0.96 15.19
C GLY A 427 19.49 -1.18 14.88
N HIS A 428 20.36 -0.87 15.86
CA HIS A 428 21.82 -0.90 15.68
C HIS A 428 22.37 -0.09 14.51
N ALA A 429 21.73 1.04 14.16
CA ALA A 429 22.08 1.90 13.01
C ALA A 429 23.59 2.22 12.87
N ASN A 430 24.32 2.40 13.98
CA ASN A 430 25.75 2.74 13.96
C ASN A 430 26.71 1.58 14.31
N VAL A 431 26.22 0.35 14.44
CA VAL A 431 27.04 -0.83 14.81
C VAL A 431 27.73 -1.39 13.56
N LYS A 432 29.06 -1.30 13.52
CA LYS A 432 29.84 -1.69 12.33
C LYS A 432 29.87 -3.20 12.09
N ASP A 433 29.99 -3.99 13.14
CA ASP A 433 30.10 -5.45 13.05
C ASP A 433 28.72 -6.09 12.82
N PRO A 434 28.46 -6.73 11.66
CA PRO A 434 27.18 -7.39 11.36
C PRO A 434 26.77 -8.45 12.38
N SER A 435 27.72 -9.19 12.95
CA SER A 435 27.43 -10.27 13.91
C SER A 435 26.82 -9.77 15.23
N ARG A 436 26.99 -8.47 15.51
CA ARG A 436 26.46 -7.80 16.71
C ARG A 436 25.15 -7.08 16.46
N ARG A 437 24.62 -7.12 15.22
CA ARG A 437 23.40 -6.42 14.82
C ARG A 437 22.17 -7.29 15.09
N LYS A 438 21.79 -7.42 16.36
CA LYS A 438 20.61 -8.22 16.75
C LYS A 438 19.29 -7.45 16.86
N ASN A 439 19.34 -6.13 17.08
CA ASN A 439 18.14 -5.32 17.28
C ASN A 439 17.54 -4.78 15.98
N LYS A 440 16.21 -4.79 15.93
CA LYS A 440 15.36 -4.08 14.97
C LYS A 440 14.98 -2.68 15.47
N LEU A 441 14.38 -1.86 14.62
CA LEU A 441 13.86 -0.56 14.99
C LEU A 441 12.55 -0.73 15.77
N ALA A 442 12.53 -0.38 17.05
CA ALA A 442 11.41 -0.65 17.96
C ALA A 442 10.36 0.49 18.04
N GLY A 443 10.29 1.35 17.03
CA GLY A 443 9.48 2.56 17.00
C GLY A 443 10.26 3.79 16.53
N ASP A 444 9.58 4.94 16.51
CA ASP A 444 10.19 6.19 16.04
C ASP A 444 11.39 6.60 16.90
N VAL A 445 12.46 7.01 16.23
CA VAL A 445 13.69 7.45 16.87
C VAL A 445 14.27 8.69 16.22
N PHE A 446 14.88 9.51 17.07
CA PHE A 446 15.61 10.69 16.68
C PHE A 446 17.11 10.50 16.95
N LEU A 447 17.93 10.65 15.91
CA LEU A 447 19.37 10.48 15.93
C LEU A 447 20.06 11.82 15.69
N LYS A 448 20.89 12.24 16.64
CA LYS A 448 21.83 13.35 16.48
C LYS A 448 23.16 12.81 15.94
N PRO A 449 23.86 13.57 15.08
CA PRO A 449 25.17 13.18 14.59
C PRO A 449 26.15 13.05 15.77
N ARG A 450 26.96 11.99 15.78
CA ARG A 450 27.94 11.71 16.84
C ARG A 450 29.12 12.67 16.79
N ARG A 451 29.53 13.04 15.58
CA ARG A 451 30.69 13.87 15.30
C ARG A 451 30.24 15.13 14.60
N ARG A 452 30.90 16.22 14.94
CA ARG A 452 30.88 17.47 14.17
C ARG A 452 32.30 17.84 13.79
N SER A 453 32.43 18.56 12.69
CA SER A 453 33.70 19.09 12.22
C SER A 453 34.39 19.90 13.32
N LYS A 454 35.71 19.69 13.48
CA LYS A 454 36.49 20.31 14.56
C LYS A 454 36.37 21.84 14.49
N GLY A 455 35.94 22.46 15.60
CA GLY A 455 35.76 23.92 15.68
C GLY A 455 34.35 24.43 15.34
N THR A 456 33.42 23.56 14.95
CA THR A 456 32.00 23.95 14.84
C THR A 456 31.31 23.93 16.20
N ALA A 457 30.45 24.91 16.44
CA ALA A 457 29.63 24.97 17.64
C ALA A 457 28.62 23.80 17.67
N LYS A 458 28.25 23.31 18.86
CA LYS A 458 27.35 22.14 19.00
C LYS A 458 25.95 22.38 18.39
N ASP A 459 25.54 23.64 18.34
CA ASP A 459 24.26 24.17 17.86
C ASP A 459 24.33 24.72 16.43
N ALA A 460 25.49 24.66 15.76
CA ALA A 460 25.62 25.04 14.35
C ALA A 460 24.66 24.19 13.48
N PRO A 461 24.10 24.76 12.39
CA PRO A 461 23.34 23.94 11.46
C PRO A 461 24.31 22.94 10.81
N GLY A 462 23.91 21.67 10.75
CA GLY A 462 24.66 20.66 9.98
C GLY A 462 24.56 20.92 8.47
N GLY A 463 25.07 20.01 7.65
CA GLY A 463 24.91 20.07 6.19
C GLY A 463 25.87 21.03 5.49
N ARG A 464 26.86 21.60 6.19
CA ARG A 464 27.85 22.53 5.63
C ARG A 464 28.61 21.97 4.43
N LEU A 465 28.74 20.64 4.34
CA LEU A 465 29.32 19.95 3.18
C LEU A 465 28.61 20.31 1.86
N LEU A 466 27.31 20.62 1.93
CA LEU A 466 26.46 20.97 0.78
C LEU A 466 26.19 22.47 0.66
N TRP A 467 26.46 23.26 1.71
CA TRP A 467 26.31 24.71 1.68
C TRP A 467 27.25 25.35 0.64
N PRO A 468 26.82 26.34 -0.16
CA PRO A 468 27.69 27.01 -1.14
C PRO A 468 28.94 27.65 -0.51
N ASP A 469 30.12 27.41 -1.09
CA ASP A 469 31.41 27.81 -0.48
C ASP A 469 31.63 29.33 -0.49
N GLU A 470 31.00 30.03 -1.43
CA GLU A 470 31.12 31.47 -1.67
C GLU A 470 30.30 32.32 -0.67
N VAL A 471 29.45 31.68 0.12
CA VAL A 471 28.53 32.35 1.05
C VAL A 471 29.00 32.10 2.48
N GLU A 472 29.63 33.10 3.10
CA GLU A 472 29.94 33.07 4.52
C GLU A 472 28.63 32.99 5.34
N ASP A 473 28.47 31.91 6.11
CA ASP A 473 27.45 31.85 7.16
C ASP A 473 27.89 32.78 8.29
N THR A 474 27.59 34.07 8.15
CA THR A 474 28.04 35.15 9.06
C THR A 474 27.45 35.03 10.47
N GLY A 475 26.69 33.97 10.80
CA GLY A 475 26.17 33.73 12.15
C GLY A 475 25.33 34.88 12.71
N ALA A 476 24.89 35.81 11.86
CA ALA A 476 24.15 37.01 12.22
C ALA A 476 22.71 36.64 12.53
N GLY A 477 22.53 36.06 13.71
CA GLY A 477 21.27 35.60 14.25
C GLY A 477 21.51 34.71 15.45
N CYS A 478 22.02 35.30 16.54
CA CYS A 478 21.91 34.69 17.86
C CYS A 478 20.44 34.31 18.08
N ASP A 479 20.18 33.00 18.16
CA ASP A 479 19.06 32.35 18.85
C ASP A 479 17.59 32.54 18.36
N GLY A 480 17.32 33.32 17.30
CA GLY A 480 15.91 33.69 17.00
C GLY A 480 15.21 33.10 15.76
N SER A 481 15.90 32.85 14.64
CA SER A 481 15.22 32.84 13.32
C SER A 481 15.89 31.93 12.27
N ARG A 482 16.13 30.66 12.59
CA ARG A 482 16.48 29.65 11.57
C ARG A 482 15.29 28.74 11.33
N ASP A 483 14.83 28.67 10.08
CA ASP A 483 13.76 27.75 9.67
C ASP A 483 14.15 26.32 10.04
N LEU A 484 13.23 25.59 10.67
CA LEU A 484 13.36 24.16 10.87
C LEU A 484 12.73 23.47 9.66
N VAL A 485 13.58 22.89 8.82
CA VAL A 485 13.17 22.25 7.57
C VAL A 485 13.37 20.75 7.68
N VAL A 486 12.34 19.99 7.33
CA VAL A 486 12.42 18.53 7.28
C VAL A 486 12.58 18.09 5.84
N VAL A 487 13.57 17.25 5.57
CA VAL A 487 13.88 16.75 4.23
C VAL A 487 13.61 15.27 4.18
N PHE A 488 12.67 14.84 3.33
CA PHE A 488 12.43 13.42 3.07
C PHE A 488 13.64 12.83 2.36
N TRP A 489 14.30 11.93 3.06
CA TRP A 489 15.61 11.42 2.70
C TRP A 489 15.52 9.94 2.34
N SER A 490 15.49 9.66 1.04
CA SER A 490 15.49 8.29 0.53
C SER A 490 16.88 7.65 0.59
N GLY A 491 17.93 8.47 0.73
CA GLY A 491 19.33 8.04 0.65
C GLY A 491 19.88 7.97 -0.77
N GLY A 492 19.06 8.31 -1.77
CA GLY A 492 19.44 8.32 -3.18
C GLY A 492 19.80 9.70 -3.72
N LYS A 493 20.12 9.72 -5.03
CA LYS A 493 20.55 10.91 -5.77
C LYS A 493 19.50 12.03 -5.75
N ASP A 494 18.21 11.70 -5.74
CA ASP A 494 17.13 12.68 -5.92
C ASP A 494 16.95 13.50 -4.63
N SER A 495 16.90 12.84 -3.46
CA SER A 495 16.92 13.54 -2.17
C SER A 495 18.24 14.29 -1.92
N PHE A 496 19.35 13.79 -2.47
CA PHE A 496 20.65 14.45 -2.38
C PHE A 496 20.70 15.75 -3.19
N LEU A 497 20.17 15.75 -4.41
CA LEU A 497 19.98 16.95 -5.22
C LEU A 497 18.99 17.91 -4.54
N ALA A 498 17.85 17.43 -4.07
CA ALA A 498 16.84 18.26 -3.41
C ALA A 498 17.41 19.04 -2.22
N LEU A 499 18.25 18.39 -1.40
CA LEU A 499 18.94 19.05 -0.29
C LEU A 499 19.96 20.10 -0.77
N SER A 500 20.73 19.81 -1.85
CA SER A 500 21.66 20.78 -2.43
C SER A 500 20.94 22.00 -2.99
N PHE A 501 19.90 21.80 -3.80
CA PHE A 501 19.09 22.88 -4.38
C PHE A 501 18.36 23.69 -3.30
N LEU A 502 17.94 23.06 -2.20
CA LEU A 502 17.41 23.78 -1.05
C LEU A 502 18.45 24.77 -0.49
N TYR A 503 19.69 24.33 -0.25
CA TYR A 503 20.72 25.23 0.28
C TYR A 503 21.12 26.32 -0.72
N GLU A 504 21.20 26.00 -2.01
CA GLU A 504 21.44 27.00 -3.06
C GLU A 504 20.34 28.06 -3.09
N ALA A 505 19.07 27.68 -2.94
CA ALA A 505 17.95 28.62 -2.88
C ALA A 505 18.03 29.54 -1.63
N TYR A 506 18.32 28.98 -0.44
CA TYR A 506 18.52 29.79 0.76
C TYR A 506 19.68 30.78 0.60
N ALA A 507 20.80 30.33 0.04
CA ALA A 507 21.97 31.16 -0.20
C ALA A 507 21.69 32.26 -1.23
N ALA A 508 21.00 31.95 -2.34
CA ALA A 508 20.60 32.91 -3.36
C ALA A 508 19.64 33.99 -2.83
N GLU A 509 18.75 33.60 -1.91
CA GLU A 509 17.84 34.51 -1.20
C GLU A 509 18.51 35.27 -0.03
N GLN A 510 19.82 35.07 0.19
CA GLN A 510 20.58 35.65 1.30
C GLN A 510 19.98 35.32 2.68
N LYS A 511 19.31 34.16 2.79
CA LYS A 511 18.76 33.64 4.05
C LYS A 511 19.84 32.88 4.83
N PRO A 512 19.80 32.91 6.17
CA PRO A 512 20.72 32.11 6.98
C PRO A 512 20.50 30.61 6.72
N MET A 513 21.56 29.82 6.89
CA MET A 513 21.49 28.37 6.71
C MET A 513 20.39 27.75 7.61
N PRO A 514 19.41 27.01 7.04
CA PRO A 514 18.31 26.47 7.81
C PRO A 514 18.75 25.31 8.70
N LYS A 515 17.99 25.06 9.77
CA LYS A 515 18.13 23.84 10.58
C LYS A 515 17.45 22.70 9.84
N VAL A 516 18.22 21.81 9.22
CA VAL A 516 17.70 20.65 8.49
C VAL A 516 17.65 19.42 9.39
N VAL A 517 16.57 18.65 9.29
CA VAL A 517 16.45 17.28 9.82
C VAL A 517 16.15 16.35 8.64
N LEU A 518 16.96 15.30 8.48
CA LEU A 518 16.67 14.23 7.54
C LEU A 518 15.56 13.34 8.11
N PHE A 519 14.64 12.92 7.27
CA PHE A 519 13.47 12.16 7.68
C PHE A 519 13.24 11.00 6.73
N THR A 520 13.08 9.79 7.25
CA THR A 520 12.73 8.64 6.43
C THR A 520 11.93 7.62 7.21
N THR A 521 11.16 6.81 6.50
CA THR A 521 10.45 5.67 7.05
C THR A 521 11.27 4.40 6.85
N ILE A 522 11.33 3.58 7.89
CA ILE A 522 12.00 2.29 7.87
C ILE A 522 10.98 1.22 8.19
N ASP A 523 11.00 0.13 7.42
CA ASP A 523 10.30 -1.09 7.79
C ASP A 523 11.02 -1.71 9.00
N PRO A 524 10.38 -1.80 10.18
CA PRO A 524 10.99 -2.34 11.40
C PRO A 524 11.42 -3.81 11.24
N ASP A 525 10.81 -4.58 10.34
CA ASP A 525 11.13 -6.00 10.17
C ASP A 525 12.40 -6.23 9.37
N THR A 526 12.52 -5.50 8.26
CA THR A 526 13.66 -5.62 7.35
C THR A 526 14.77 -4.60 7.66
N ASN A 527 14.46 -3.55 8.43
CA ASN A 527 15.34 -2.44 8.77
C ASN A 527 15.92 -1.70 7.54
N VAL A 528 15.14 -1.66 6.46
CA VAL A 528 15.45 -0.94 5.23
C VAL A 528 14.39 0.13 4.93
N VAL A 529 14.78 1.13 4.15
CA VAL A 529 13.85 2.06 3.50
C VAL A 529 13.12 1.26 2.41
N PRO A 530 11.78 1.14 2.46
CA PRO A 530 11.00 0.43 1.44
C PRO A 530 11.25 1.00 0.04
N ILE A 531 11.10 0.17 -1.01
CA ILE A 531 11.35 0.51 -2.43
C ILE A 531 12.84 0.78 -2.74
N GLN A 532 13.49 1.69 -2.03
CA GLN A 532 14.89 2.05 -2.32
C GLN A 532 15.88 0.96 -1.93
N ASN A 533 15.47 0.04 -1.03
CA ASN A 533 16.30 -1.06 -0.55
C ASN A 533 17.61 -0.58 0.10
N ILE A 534 17.53 0.50 0.87
CA ILE A 534 18.67 1.11 1.57
C ILE A 534 18.52 0.87 3.06
N SER A 535 19.53 0.30 3.70
CA SER A 535 19.45 -0.04 5.12
C SER A 535 19.46 1.20 6.02
N ALA A 536 18.81 1.13 7.19
CA ALA A 536 18.81 2.21 8.17
C ALA A 536 20.23 2.61 8.62
N GLN A 537 21.18 1.67 8.59
CA GLN A 537 22.61 1.95 8.87
C GLN A 537 23.21 2.85 7.81
N THR A 538 22.89 2.60 6.53
CA THR A 538 23.38 3.41 5.41
C THR A 538 22.81 4.82 5.51
N ILE A 539 21.51 4.95 5.80
CA ILE A 539 20.86 6.24 6.03
C ILE A 539 21.50 6.98 7.22
N ALA A 540 21.73 6.30 8.34
CA ALA A 540 22.38 6.90 9.51
C ALA A 540 23.82 7.34 9.22
N ALA A 541 24.56 6.55 8.43
CA ALA A 541 25.91 6.91 7.99
C ALA A 541 25.93 8.11 7.02
N GLN A 542 24.93 8.24 6.15
CA GLN A 542 24.76 9.43 5.30
C GLN A 542 24.46 10.67 6.15
N ALA A 543 23.52 10.56 7.09
CA ALA A 543 23.19 11.66 8.02
C ALA A 543 24.41 12.11 8.84
N GLU A 544 25.20 11.15 9.34
CA GLU A 544 26.46 11.42 10.05
C GLU A 544 27.49 12.11 9.14
N ALA A 545 27.65 11.68 7.89
CA ALA A 545 28.56 12.29 6.92
C ALA A 545 28.16 13.73 6.57
N LEU A 546 26.85 14.01 6.55
CA LEU A 546 26.29 15.34 6.36
C LEU A 546 26.25 16.17 7.65
N GLU A 547 26.60 15.58 8.80
CA GLU A 547 26.45 16.18 10.13
C GLU A 547 25.02 16.66 10.43
N LEU A 548 24.01 15.98 9.88
CA LEU A 548 22.59 16.31 10.03
C LEU A 548 21.90 15.37 11.02
N PRO A 549 20.96 15.87 11.84
CA PRO A 549 20.04 15.02 12.58
C PRO A 549 19.16 14.19 11.64
N LEU A 550 18.76 13.02 12.13
CA LEU A 550 17.96 12.04 11.38
C LEU A 550 16.79 11.56 12.25
N CYS A 551 15.59 11.62 11.69
CA CYS A 551 14.41 10.97 12.24
C CYS A 551 14.12 9.71 11.42
N LEU A 552 14.18 8.55 12.09
CA LEU A 552 13.75 7.27 11.53
C LEU A 552 12.38 6.96 12.11
N VAL A 553 11.38 6.85 11.25
CA VAL A 553 10.01 6.50 11.65
C VAL A 553 9.81 5.03 11.36
N ALA A 554 9.45 4.27 12.39
CA ALA A 554 9.18 2.84 12.23
C ALA A 554 7.75 2.71 11.69
N VAL A 555 7.63 2.40 10.40
CA VAL A 555 6.34 2.22 9.76
C VAL A 555 6.32 0.81 9.19
N GLY A 556 5.76 -0.10 9.98
CA GLY A 556 5.62 -1.51 9.68
C GLY A 556 4.59 -1.77 8.61
N LEU A 557 4.72 -2.94 7.98
CA LEU A 557 3.81 -3.39 6.98
C LEU A 557 2.38 -3.55 7.58
N GLY A 558 1.49 -2.59 7.44
CA GLY A 558 0.07 -2.52 7.86
C GLY A 558 -0.33 -1.15 8.42
N ASP A 559 0.64 -0.35 8.85
CA ASP A 559 0.41 0.89 9.59
C ASP A 559 -0.22 2.01 8.75
N ALA A 560 -0.96 2.89 9.44
CA ALA A 560 -1.44 4.16 8.89
C ALA A 560 -0.25 5.09 8.59
N TYR A 561 0.45 4.84 7.47
CA TYR A 561 1.65 5.54 7.03
C TYR A 561 1.53 7.05 7.20
N THR A 562 0.44 7.64 6.71
CA THR A 562 0.18 9.08 6.82
C THR A 562 0.12 9.56 8.28
N SER A 563 -0.55 8.81 9.14
CA SER A 563 -0.69 9.14 10.56
C SER A 563 0.64 9.04 11.30
N ALA A 564 1.42 7.98 11.03
CA ALA A 564 2.74 7.79 11.64
C ALA A 564 3.70 8.90 11.21
N VAL A 565 3.75 9.21 9.91
CA VAL A 565 4.59 10.29 9.36
C VAL A 565 4.18 11.64 9.93
N SER A 566 2.87 11.97 9.94
CA SER A 566 2.39 13.23 10.49
C SER A 566 2.72 13.37 11.98
N SER A 567 2.48 12.31 12.78
CA SER A 567 2.82 12.29 14.20
C SER A 567 4.31 12.52 14.44
N ALA A 568 5.17 11.83 13.68
CA ALA A 568 6.61 12.00 13.81
C ALA A 568 7.07 13.42 13.43
N LEU A 569 6.53 14.01 12.36
CA LEU A 569 6.81 15.41 11.97
C LEU A 569 6.49 16.41 13.08
N HIS A 570 5.37 16.20 13.80
CA HIS A 570 5.00 17.05 14.93
C HIS A 570 5.91 16.88 16.17
N LEU A 571 6.59 15.73 16.32
CA LEU A 571 7.50 15.46 17.44
C LEU A 571 8.91 16.03 17.23
N ILE A 572 9.35 16.22 15.98
CA ILE A 572 10.71 16.69 15.64
C ILE A 572 11.10 17.98 16.39
N PRO A 573 10.25 19.03 16.48
CA PRO A 573 10.66 20.26 17.14
C PRO A 573 10.97 20.10 18.63
N GLU A 574 10.28 19.20 19.32
CA GLU A 574 10.57 18.87 20.72
C GLU A 574 11.93 18.15 20.85
N GLN A 575 12.19 17.18 19.96
CA GLN A 575 13.43 16.41 19.93
C GLN A 575 14.67 17.27 19.64
N MET A 576 14.49 18.37 18.90
CA MET A 576 15.55 19.33 18.58
C MET A 576 15.97 20.21 19.77
N ARG A 577 15.15 20.34 20.83
CA ARG A 577 15.50 21.16 22.00
C ARG A 577 16.62 20.50 22.82
N SER A 578 17.62 21.28 23.24
CA SER A 578 18.71 20.78 24.07
C SER A 578 18.31 20.78 25.55
N LYS A 579 18.02 19.61 26.15
CA LYS A 579 17.86 19.48 27.61
C LYS A 579 19.21 19.77 28.31
N LYS A 580 19.35 20.90 29.02
CA LYS A 580 20.57 21.20 29.81
C LYS A 580 20.73 20.17 30.93
N LYS A 581 21.99 19.80 31.22
CA LYS A 581 22.42 18.74 32.15
C LYS A 581 22.09 18.97 33.64
N SER A 582 21.53 20.12 33.99
CA SER A 582 21.03 20.46 35.33
C SER A 582 19.51 20.54 35.24
N GLY A 583 18.77 19.71 36.00
CA GLY A 583 17.30 19.60 35.96
C GLY A 583 16.47 20.86 36.28
N LYS A 584 16.99 22.07 36.07
CA LYS A 584 16.20 23.28 35.87
C LYS A 584 15.81 23.35 34.39
N LEU A 585 14.51 23.22 34.10
CA LEU A 585 13.96 23.80 32.87
C LEU A 585 14.37 25.27 32.87
N SER A 586 15.15 25.72 31.91
CA SER A 586 15.15 27.14 31.58
C SER A 586 13.76 27.45 31.05
N GLU A 587 13.10 28.46 31.62
CA GLU A 587 12.07 29.23 30.93
C GLU A 587 12.74 29.86 29.71
N ASP A 588 12.93 29.07 28.67
CA ASP A 588 13.33 29.55 27.37
C ASP A 588 12.05 30.14 26.77
N ASN A 589 11.84 31.44 27.00
CA ASN A 589 10.71 32.23 26.49
C ASN A 589 10.72 32.39 24.95
N GLY A 590 11.51 31.57 24.24
CA GLY A 590 11.52 31.50 22.79
C GLY A 590 10.22 30.88 22.26
N ALA A 591 9.75 31.39 21.11
CA ALA A 591 8.62 30.80 20.40
C ALA A 591 8.86 29.30 20.17
N PRO A 592 7.82 28.45 20.25
CA PRO A 592 7.99 27.04 20.00
C PRO A 592 8.53 26.83 18.57
N LEU A 593 9.69 26.17 18.46
CA LEU A 593 10.18 25.66 17.18
C LEU A 593 9.04 24.87 16.52
N SER A 594 8.76 25.18 15.27
CA SER A 594 7.79 24.47 14.43
C SER A 594 8.46 24.12 13.11
N VAL A 595 8.03 23.03 12.48
CA VAL A 595 8.50 22.66 11.15
C VAL A 595 7.98 23.70 10.16
N THR A 596 8.89 24.49 9.58
CA THR A 596 8.55 25.59 8.68
C THR A 596 8.28 25.09 7.26
N ALA A 597 8.98 24.05 6.84
CA ALA A 597 8.80 23.45 5.52
C ALA A 597 9.16 21.96 5.52
N VAL A 598 8.50 21.22 4.63
CA VAL A 598 8.80 19.82 4.31
C VAL A 598 9.25 19.73 2.86
N VAL A 599 10.39 19.08 2.62
CA VAL A 599 11.06 19.06 1.33
C VAL A 599 11.06 17.64 0.76
N PHE A 600 10.69 17.51 -0.52
CA PHE A 600 10.70 16.26 -1.26
C PHE A 600 11.63 16.32 -2.46
N GLY A 601 12.16 15.15 -2.84
CA GLY A 601 13.04 14.98 -4.00
C GLY A 601 12.32 14.47 -5.25
N ASP A 602 11.02 14.73 -5.39
CA ASP A 602 10.24 14.27 -6.55
C ASP A 602 10.63 15.07 -7.81
N LEU A 603 10.79 14.40 -8.97
CA LEU A 603 11.24 15.06 -10.20
C LEU A 603 10.07 15.46 -11.09
N HIS A 604 9.30 14.51 -11.62
CA HIS A 604 8.30 14.76 -12.69
C HIS A 604 6.94 14.07 -12.49
N LEU A 605 6.81 13.12 -11.56
CA LEU A 605 5.55 12.38 -11.33
C LEU A 605 4.47 13.23 -10.64
N GLU A 606 3.51 13.75 -11.43
CA GLU A 606 2.48 14.71 -10.99
C GLU A 606 1.53 14.11 -9.95
N ASP A 607 1.20 12.83 -10.09
CA ASP A 607 0.36 12.08 -9.18
C ASP A 607 0.97 11.94 -7.78
N ILE A 608 2.28 11.66 -7.69
CA ILE A 608 3.00 11.60 -6.42
C ILE A 608 3.01 12.98 -5.75
N ARG A 609 3.33 14.02 -6.51
CA ARG A 609 3.33 15.39 -5.99
C ARG A 609 1.94 15.81 -5.49
N ALA A 610 0.90 15.60 -6.29
CA ALA A 610 -0.48 15.94 -5.94
C ALA A 610 -0.94 15.19 -4.68
N TRP A 611 -0.56 13.91 -4.54
CA TRP A 611 -0.84 13.16 -3.33
C TRP A 611 -0.15 13.75 -2.09
N ARG A 612 1.13 14.16 -2.19
CA ARG A 612 1.83 14.81 -1.07
C ARG A 612 1.19 16.14 -0.68
N GLU A 613 0.81 16.95 -1.67
CA GLU A 613 0.10 18.23 -1.45
C GLU A 613 -1.24 18.00 -0.75
N GLN A 614 -2.02 17.02 -1.19
CA GLN A 614 -3.28 16.65 -0.55
C GLN A 614 -3.08 16.14 0.88
N THR A 615 -2.01 15.37 1.11
CA THR A 615 -1.78 14.66 2.37
C THR A 615 -1.15 15.55 3.45
N PHE A 616 -0.18 16.38 3.09
CA PHE A 616 0.64 17.16 4.04
C PHE A 616 0.51 18.67 3.86
N GLY A 617 -0.04 19.13 2.74
CA GLY A 617 -0.08 20.56 2.39
C GLY A 617 -1.02 21.41 3.25
N HIS A 618 -1.92 20.77 4.01
CA HIS A 618 -2.75 21.47 5.00
C HIS A 618 -1.94 21.87 6.24
N ASP A 619 -1.00 21.02 6.67
CA ASP A 619 -0.29 21.18 7.95
C ASP A 619 1.10 21.80 7.77
N PHE A 620 1.71 21.62 6.59
CA PHE A 620 3.08 22.05 6.31
C PHE A 620 3.21 22.73 4.96
N HIS A 621 4.11 23.71 4.87
CA HIS A 621 4.52 24.26 3.59
C HIS A 621 5.46 23.29 2.86
N LEU A 622 5.03 22.75 1.72
CA LEU A 622 5.79 21.77 0.97
C LEU A 622 6.71 22.45 -0.06
N ARG A 623 7.92 21.92 -0.24
CA ARG A 623 8.87 22.38 -1.26
C ARG A 623 9.39 21.20 -2.09
N PHE A 624 9.52 21.44 -3.39
CA PHE A 624 9.99 20.45 -4.38
C PHE A 624 11.15 21.05 -5.20
N PRO A 625 12.37 21.13 -4.65
CA PRO A 625 13.47 21.91 -5.24
C PRO A 625 13.95 21.42 -6.62
N VAL A 626 13.66 20.15 -6.95
CA VAL A 626 14.07 19.49 -8.18
C VAL A 626 12.92 19.27 -9.17
N TRP A 627 11.71 19.72 -8.81
CA TRP A 627 10.50 19.53 -9.61
C TRP A 627 10.59 20.17 -10.99
N GLN A 628 10.28 19.40 -12.04
CA GLN A 628 10.26 19.83 -13.44
C GLN A 628 11.56 20.49 -13.93
N LYS A 629 12.67 20.28 -13.23
CA LYS A 629 13.99 20.67 -13.73
C LYS A 629 14.41 19.77 -14.88
N ASP A 630 15.09 20.37 -15.86
CA ASP A 630 15.59 19.60 -17.00
C ASP A 630 16.77 18.71 -16.58
N TYR A 631 16.74 17.46 -17.04
CA TYR A 631 17.78 16.49 -16.69
C TYR A 631 19.15 16.90 -17.21
N LYS A 632 19.25 17.29 -18.48
CA LYS A 632 20.52 17.48 -19.18
C LYS A 632 21.15 18.84 -18.86
N SER A 633 20.37 19.90 -18.74
CA SER A 633 20.88 21.24 -18.47
C SER A 633 20.99 21.57 -16.99
N GLU A 634 20.18 20.95 -16.11
CA GLU A 634 20.15 21.30 -14.69
C GLU A 634 20.59 20.14 -13.78
N LEU A 635 19.83 19.04 -13.74
CA LEU A 635 19.98 18.02 -12.69
C LEU A 635 21.28 17.21 -12.80
N LEU A 636 21.57 16.65 -13.98
CA LEU A 636 22.76 15.80 -14.18
C LEU A 636 24.07 16.58 -14.03
N PRO A 637 24.21 17.81 -14.59
CA PRO A 637 25.38 18.64 -14.31
C PRO A 637 25.51 19.03 -12.83
N ALA A 638 24.39 19.31 -12.14
CA ALA A 638 24.40 19.60 -10.70
C ALA A 638 24.87 18.37 -9.90
N LEU A 639 24.42 17.17 -10.27
CA LEU A 639 24.81 15.92 -9.64
C LEU A 639 26.30 15.63 -9.80
N ASP A 640 26.86 15.84 -11.01
CA ASP A 640 28.29 15.69 -11.29
C ASP A 640 29.13 16.67 -10.42
N ARG A 641 28.71 17.95 -10.33
CA ARG A 641 29.36 18.95 -9.46
C ARG A 641 29.28 18.56 -7.99
N LEU A 642 28.12 18.09 -7.55
CA LEU A 642 27.87 17.71 -6.15
C LEU A 642 28.72 16.49 -5.74
N CYS A 643 28.80 15.46 -6.58
CA CYS A 643 29.67 14.31 -6.35
C CYS A 643 31.15 14.73 -6.30
N THR A 644 31.57 15.63 -7.19
CA THR A 644 32.94 16.16 -7.21
C THR A 644 33.27 16.94 -5.94
N LYS A 645 32.37 17.84 -5.52
CA LYS A 645 32.53 18.66 -4.30
C LYS A 645 32.63 17.81 -3.04
N THR A 646 31.75 16.82 -2.92
CA THR A 646 31.58 16.03 -1.69
C THR A 646 32.45 14.77 -1.65
N GLY A 647 33.02 14.36 -2.80
CA GLY A 647 33.64 13.06 -2.98
C GLY A 647 32.65 11.89 -2.93
N ALA A 648 31.33 12.17 -2.95
CA ALA A 648 30.31 11.14 -2.90
C ALA A 648 30.31 10.30 -4.18
N THR A 649 29.99 9.02 -4.03
CA THR A 649 29.75 8.09 -5.13
C THR A 649 28.30 7.65 -5.10
N ILE A 650 27.76 7.31 -6.27
CA ILE A 650 26.37 6.87 -6.41
C ILE A 650 26.39 5.49 -7.05
N SER A 651 25.64 4.57 -6.47
CA SER A 651 25.48 3.20 -6.98
C SER A 651 24.01 2.82 -7.02
N PHE A 652 23.64 1.86 -7.86
CA PHE A 652 22.29 1.30 -7.85
C PHE A 652 22.01 0.62 -6.51
N SER A 653 20.88 0.93 -5.88
CA SER A 653 20.41 0.28 -4.65
C SER A 653 19.31 -0.74 -4.92
N ASN A 654 18.55 -0.52 -5.99
CA ASN A 654 17.55 -1.44 -6.51
C ASN A 654 17.48 -1.30 -8.04
N VAL A 655 17.17 -2.37 -8.75
CA VAL A 655 17.12 -2.43 -10.22
C VAL A 655 15.93 -3.31 -10.61
N ASP A 656 15.03 -2.80 -11.44
CA ASP A 656 13.88 -3.54 -11.97
C ASP A 656 14.29 -4.21 -13.29
N THR A 657 14.54 -5.51 -13.22
CA THR A 657 14.97 -6.31 -14.38
C THR A 657 13.87 -6.48 -15.42
N ASP A 658 12.61 -6.44 -15.00
CA ASP A 658 11.48 -6.64 -15.91
C ASP A 658 11.26 -5.39 -16.78
N ARG A 659 11.48 -4.20 -16.21
CA ARG A 659 11.43 -2.93 -16.95
C ARG A 659 12.63 -2.69 -17.87
N LEU A 660 13.82 -3.14 -17.47
CA LEU A 660 15.05 -2.93 -18.24
C LEU A 660 15.23 -3.93 -19.41
N GLY A 661 14.49 -5.04 -19.41
CA GLY A 661 14.60 -6.11 -20.40
C GLY A 661 15.81 -7.01 -20.18
N SER A 662 15.81 -8.18 -20.83
CA SER A 662 16.80 -9.25 -20.61
C SER A 662 18.24 -8.91 -21.00
N ASP A 663 18.44 -7.85 -21.78
CA ASP A 663 19.74 -7.52 -22.39
C ASP A 663 20.60 -6.57 -21.53
N ILE A 664 20.03 -6.00 -20.46
CA ILE A 664 20.71 -5.05 -19.56
C ILE A 664 21.05 -5.73 -18.22
N GLU A 665 22.31 -6.13 -18.03
CA GLU A 665 22.80 -6.71 -16.77
C GLU A 665 23.27 -5.66 -15.74
N TRP A 666 22.39 -4.77 -15.28
CA TRP A 666 22.72 -3.89 -14.15
C TRP A 666 22.53 -4.59 -12.81
N ARG A 667 23.45 -4.34 -11.87
CA ARG A 667 23.42 -4.99 -10.56
C ARG A 667 23.43 -3.98 -9.42
N VAL A 668 22.75 -4.32 -8.33
CA VAL A 668 22.83 -3.57 -7.07
C VAL A 668 24.31 -3.45 -6.65
N GLY A 669 24.71 -2.24 -6.27
CA GLY A 669 26.08 -1.86 -5.93
C GLY A 669 26.94 -1.40 -7.11
N GLN A 670 26.52 -1.62 -8.36
CA GLN A 670 27.21 -1.06 -9.53
C GLN A 670 27.09 0.47 -9.53
N LYS A 671 28.17 1.16 -9.93
CA LYS A 671 28.20 2.63 -10.00
C LYS A 671 27.15 3.14 -10.99
N TYR A 672 26.36 4.10 -10.55
CA TYR A 672 25.46 4.86 -11.41
C TYR A 672 26.26 5.80 -12.31
N ASP A 673 26.06 5.69 -13.63
CA ASP A 673 26.69 6.53 -14.64
C ASP A 673 25.68 6.88 -15.73
N TRP A 674 25.04 8.04 -15.60
CA TRP A 674 24.03 8.52 -16.53
C TRP A 674 24.54 8.66 -17.97
N LYS A 675 25.86 8.86 -18.16
CA LYS A 675 26.45 8.94 -19.51
C LYS A 675 26.48 7.58 -20.19
N GLN A 676 26.57 6.49 -19.42
CA GLN A 676 26.43 5.14 -19.95
C GLN A 676 24.98 4.84 -20.31
N ILE A 677 24.03 5.23 -19.46
CA ILE A 677 22.59 5.10 -19.74
C ILE A 677 22.24 5.85 -21.02
N GLN A 678 22.71 7.10 -21.17
CA GLN A 678 22.48 7.88 -22.38
C GLN A 678 23.06 7.20 -23.63
N LYS A 679 24.28 6.68 -23.57
CA LYS A 679 24.90 5.94 -24.69
C LYS A 679 24.12 4.69 -25.06
N LEU A 680 23.55 3.99 -24.07
CA LEU A 680 22.70 2.82 -24.31
C LEU A 680 21.41 3.24 -25.02
N ASN A 681 20.74 4.30 -24.55
CA ASN A 681 19.55 4.83 -25.20
C ASN A 681 19.82 5.33 -26.63
N GLU A 682 20.99 5.92 -26.88
CA GLU A 682 21.41 6.36 -28.22
C GLU A 682 21.77 5.19 -29.16
N ALA A 683 22.22 4.06 -28.62
CA ALA A 683 22.56 2.85 -29.37
C ALA A 683 21.36 1.92 -29.59
N ALA A 684 20.28 2.09 -28.83
CA ALA A 684 19.09 1.26 -28.90
C ALA A 684 18.31 1.48 -30.22
N ALA A 685 17.71 0.41 -30.76
CA ALA A 685 16.83 0.51 -31.92
C ALA A 685 15.55 1.28 -31.56
N ALA A 686 14.89 1.88 -32.56
CA ALA A 686 13.73 2.75 -32.37
C ALA A 686 12.55 2.10 -31.60
N ASP A 687 12.45 0.76 -31.61
CA ASP A 687 11.39 -0.01 -30.96
C ASP A 687 11.79 -0.53 -29.55
N THR A 688 12.96 -0.15 -29.04
CA THR A 688 13.45 -0.58 -27.71
C THR A 688 12.99 0.41 -26.63
N ILE A 689 12.63 -0.10 -25.45
CA ILE A 689 12.30 0.72 -24.29
C ILE A 689 13.52 1.59 -23.93
N GLN A 690 13.33 2.92 -23.90
CA GLN A 690 14.36 3.84 -23.42
C GLN A 690 14.32 3.90 -21.90
N VAL A 691 15.49 3.79 -21.29
CA VAL A 691 15.64 3.87 -19.83
C VAL A 691 15.68 5.33 -19.40
N ASP A 692 14.87 5.73 -18.42
CA ASP A 692 14.94 7.08 -17.85
C ASP A 692 16.34 7.35 -17.25
N LEU A 693 16.93 8.50 -17.60
CA LEU A 693 18.29 8.83 -17.14
C LEU A 693 18.39 8.94 -15.62
N MET A 694 17.29 9.32 -14.95
CA MET A 694 17.19 9.45 -13.51
C MET A 694 16.39 8.29 -12.88
N GLY A 695 15.90 7.32 -13.65
CA GLY A 695 15.10 6.20 -13.14
C GLY A 695 13.76 6.61 -12.51
N GLU A 696 13.19 7.75 -12.95
CA GLU A 696 11.91 8.27 -12.43
C GLU A 696 10.75 7.29 -12.67
N CYS A 697 10.84 6.45 -13.71
CA CYS A 697 9.81 5.47 -14.08
C CYS A 697 10.01 4.10 -13.41
N GLY A 698 10.81 4.03 -12.34
CA GLY A 698 10.97 2.83 -11.51
C GLY A 698 11.99 1.81 -12.03
N GLU A 699 12.76 2.13 -13.06
CA GLU A 699 13.77 1.22 -13.62
C GLU A 699 14.89 0.92 -12.61
N PHE A 700 15.23 1.89 -11.77
CA PHE A 700 16.22 1.71 -10.72
C PHE A 700 16.11 2.76 -9.61
N HIS A 701 16.65 2.42 -8.44
CA HIS A 701 16.93 3.35 -7.35
C HIS A 701 18.42 3.44 -7.09
N THR A 702 18.85 4.51 -6.43
CA THR A 702 20.26 4.77 -6.16
C THR A 702 20.53 5.00 -4.68
N CYS A 703 21.76 4.74 -4.27
CA CYS A 703 22.28 5.05 -2.95
C CYS A 703 23.51 5.95 -3.08
N VAL A 704 23.55 7.03 -2.31
CA VAL A 704 24.70 7.93 -2.19
C VAL A 704 25.64 7.43 -1.09
N LYS A 705 26.93 7.28 -1.40
CA LYS A 705 27.97 6.92 -0.41
C LYS A 705 29.02 8.02 -0.34
N PHE A 706 29.08 8.70 0.80
CA PHE A 706 30.08 9.71 1.13
C PHE A 706 31.42 9.06 1.55
N PRO A 707 32.55 9.78 1.39
CA PRO A 707 33.85 9.32 1.86
C PRO A 707 33.85 8.96 3.36
N GLY A 708 34.46 7.83 3.72
CA GLY A 708 34.59 7.40 5.11
C GLY A 708 33.36 6.70 5.71
N MET A 709 32.26 6.57 4.95
CA MET A 709 31.19 5.63 5.27
C MET A 709 31.74 4.20 5.16
N ALA A 710 31.64 3.43 6.24
CA ALA A 710 32.04 2.01 6.26
C ALA A 710 31.01 1.19 5.48
#